data_AF-A0A165AIY3-F1
#
_entry.id   AF-A0A165AIY3-F1
#
_cell.length_a   1.000
_cell.length_b   1.000
_cell.length_c   1.000
_cell.angle_alpha   90.00
_cell.angle_beta   90.00
_cell.angle_gamma   90.00
#
_symmetry.space_group_name_H-M   'P 1'
#
loop_
_entity.id
_entity.type
_entity.pdbx_description
1 polymer ?
#
loop_
_entity_poly.entity_id
_entity_poly.type
_entity_poly.pdbx_seq_one_letter_code
_entity_poly.pdbx_strand_id
1 'polypeptide(L)'
;MLLDAANFTSILFALQLASSSFKPSPNIPGVGSAFLPQPDSLSGPAPLPSSAGPLSNQKQLLASGPATANQSCVVEPYTSNLTGIEEFPAFNSSLATIYRYRQQQSVNLGSWFVHEQWMTPSLFTCASGKQVAEIDIATGWGNTTNARAVLERHWDTFVTETDFQYLSSIGINTVRLPIGYWSLGPLYCQGTPFEPVADVYQGSWSRVVRAINLAAKHDIGVLIDLHGAPGSQNGQPHSGISDGEINLFNSTYYQNQTLSVLTHLALTLSNVTNVVGIELMNEPVNDPGLIDLYTTMLQSLRQLSPATEAFPFYIHDAFDLSMLGNFIAQRQDFIVQDHHSYFVYTSADNAESAEGHTDDVQTSVAQSLENTSRNQRGNLVVDEWSCALTPNSLSQEQNPDQAMSQFCQAQLGVYSNVTAGWSFWSYDLEDCATDPGWCFKNAVGNKLPSTFFSYSSKTMAPGVLIPIISNLAPPKDLRVAVPIQNVSVTASSSGTPSPTVNLIGPSTTIEMSSVQPATTQNPTFARMPLASSLAAKENAISQKQAVSDNILNSAHSDRFMQIHRRKHRQLFDSGKTKRQQVAPASNSAASTIGSNSSESAVLKGYSDGFMTAKLFAQHDLSKLGFSGQYVLDSLQAMNREGGGTMSPGDEEYYTNWFYQGLAAGEALVQTALDVLT
;
A
#
# COMPACT_ATOMS: atom_id res chain seq x y z
N MET A 1 -27.45 44.72 -27.91
CA MET A 1 -26.58 43.56 -28.19
C MET A 1 -25.64 43.42 -27.01
N LEU A 2 -25.70 42.28 -26.32
CA LEU A 2 -24.77 41.89 -25.28
C LEU A 2 -23.97 40.71 -25.84
N LEU A 3 -22.67 40.66 -25.55
CA LEU A 3 -21.74 39.74 -26.20
C LEU A 3 -21.65 38.42 -25.43
N ASP A 4 -21.52 37.33 -26.19
CA ASP A 4 -21.59 35.94 -25.72
C ASP A 4 -20.39 35.15 -26.29
N ALA A 5 -20.06 34.02 -25.64
CA ALA A 5 -19.05 33.00 -25.96
C ALA A 5 -17.58 33.44 -26.14
N ALA A 6 -17.29 34.60 -26.73
CA ALA A 6 -15.94 35.05 -27.10
C ALA A 6 -14.98 35.27 -25.91
N ASN A 7 -15.50 35.36 -24.69
CA ASN A 7 -14.69 35.55 -23.47
C ASN A 7 -14.39 34.24 -22.71
N PHE A 8 -14.96 33.09 -23.10
CA PHE A 8 -14.72 31.83 -22.37
C PHE A 8 -13.45 31.11 -22.86
N THR A 9 -13.15 31.18 -24.16
CA THR A 9 -11.86 30.72 -24.73
C THR A 9 -10.66 31.53 -24.27
N SER A 10 -10.84 32.75 -23.77
CA SER A 10 -9.75 33.56 -23.18
C SER A 10 -9.34 33.12 -21.77
N ILE A 11 -10.16 32.33 -21.07
CA ILE A 11 -9.84 31.80 -19.74
C ILE A 11 -9.10 30.46 -19.86
N LEU A 12 -9.46 29.62 -20.83
CA LEU A 12 -8.81 28.33 -21.09
C LEU A 12 -7.39 28.40 -21.73
N PHE A 13 -6.86 29.60 -21.98
CA PHE A 13 -5.51 29.80 -22.53
C PHE A 13 -4.56 30.59 -21.61
N ALA A 14 -4.97 30.86 -20.37
CA ALA A 14 -4.23 31.70 -19.42
C ALA A 14 -3.79 30.94 -18.16
N LEU A 15 -2.72 30.14 -18.32
CA LEU A 15 -1.84 29.60 -17.24
C LEU A 15 -2.48 28.51 -16.33
N GLN A 16 -1.95 27.29 -16.22
CA GLN A 16 -0.91 26.60 -17.00
C GLN A 16 -1.33 25.14 -17.27
N LEU A 17 -1.43 24.74 -18.53
CA LEU A 17 -1.48 23.31 -18.89
C LEU A 17 -0.07 22.73 -18.84
N ALA A 18 0.30 22.18 -17.68
CA ALA A 18 1.34 21.16 -17.61
C ALA A 18 0.66 19.80 -17.83
N SER A 19 0.71 19.29 -19.06
CA SER A 19 0.19 17.96 -19.40
C SER A 19 1.15 16.89 -18.87
N SER A 20 0.98 16.47 -17.62
CA SER A 20 1.72 15.37 -16.97
C SER A 20 1.26 14.00 -17.48
N SER A 21 1.42 13.77 -18.78
CA SER A 21 1.13 12.50 -19.45
C SER A 21 2.18 11.43 -19.10
N PHE A 22 2.13 10.93 -17.86
CA PHE A 22 3.11 9.97 -17.31
C PHE A 22 2.55 8.63 -16.84
N LYS A 23 1.24 8.38 -16.97
CA LYS A 23 0.73 7.00 -17.09
C LYS A 23 0.95 6.55 -18.55
N PRO A 24 1.84 5.58 -18.84
CA PRO A 24 2.12 5.15 -20.20
C PRO A 24 0.97 4.30 -20.73
N SER A 25 0.06 4.90 -21.51
CA SER A 25 -0.99 4.17 -22.22
C SER A 25 -0.40 3.08 -23.11
N PRO A 26 -0.99 1.87 -23.16
CA PRO A 26 -0.55 0.83 -24.08
C PRO A 26 -0.70 1.29 -25.54
N ASN A 27 0.36 1.13 -26.33
CA ASN A 27 0.41 1.64 -27.71
C ASN A 27 -0.61 0.94 -28.63
N ILE A 28 -1.52 1.72 -29.23
CA ILE A 28 -2.35 1.30 -30.39
C ILE A 28 -2.11 2.29 -31.55
N PRO A 29 -1.69 1.84 -32.75
CA PRO A 29 -1.18 2.74 -33.79
C PRO A 29 -2.20 3.18 -34.86
N GLY A 30 -2.41 4.50 -35.01
CA GLY A 30 -2.54 5.13 -36.34
C GLY A 30 -3.68 6.12 -36.60
N VAL A 31 -3.31 7.26 -37.22
CA VAL A 31 -4.18 8.21 -37.99
C VAL A 31 -5.19 9.02 -37.16
N GLY A 32 -5.48 10.32 -37.40
CA GLY A 32 -4.92 11.32 -38.32
C GLY A 32 -5.89 12.51 -38.50
N SER A 33 -5.39 13.76 -38.47
CA SER A 33 -6.19 14.97 -38.17
C SER A 33 -6.91 15.63 -39.37
N ALA A 34 -8.12 16.20 -39.16
CA ALA A 34 -8.72 17.25 -40.00
C ALA A 34 -9.83 18.09 -39.30
N PHE A 35 -10.00 19.35 -39.76
CA PHE A 35 -10.77 20.46 -39.16
C PHE A 35 -12.28 20.55 -39.55
N LEU A 36 -13.12 21.08 -38.62
CA LEU A 36 -14.16 22.17 -38.66
C LEU A 36 -14.88 22.59 -39.99
N PRO A 37 -16.05 23.33 -40.00
CA PRO A 37 -16.77 24.03 -38.90
C PRO A 37 -18.35 23.94 -38.85
N GLN A 38 -18.89 24.66 -37.84
CA GLN A 38 -20.27 25.09 -37.42
C GLN A 38 -21.15 25.92 -38.42
N PRO A 39 -22.35 26.52 -38.06
CA PRO A 39 -23.25 26.44 -36.85
C PRO A 39 -24.80 26.40 -37.12
N ASP A 40 -25.67 26.31 -36.09
CA ASP A 40 -26.65 27.38 -35.68
C ASP A 40 -27.77 26.99 -34.64
N SER A 41 -27.87 27.76 -33.53
CA SER A 41 -29.10 28.11 -32.74
C SER A 41 -29.83 27.04 -31.87
N LEU A 42 -30.70 27.31 -30.86
CA LEU A 42 -30.89 28.45 -29.90
C LEU A 42 -31.84 28.12 -28.69
N SER A 43 -31.57 28.72 -27.52
CA SER A 43 -32.49 29.15 -26.40
C SER A 43 -33.39 28.18 -25.57
N GLY A 44 -33.36 28.36 -24.23
CA GLY A 44 -34.34 27.87 -23.21
C GLY A 44 -35.40 28.93 -22.80
N PRO A 45 -35.94 29.02 -21.54
CA PRO A 45 -35.42 28.54 -20.23
C PRO A 45 -36.49 27.93 -19.25
N ALA A 46 -36.17 27.84 -17.93
CA ALA A 46 -36.93 27.20 -16.81
C ALA A 46 -37.63 28.26 -15.86
N PRO A 47 -37.93 28.10 -14.52
CA PRO A 47 -37.82 26.97 -13.53
C PRO A 47 -38.97 26.86 -12.45
N LEU A 48 -38.71 26.14 -11.31
CA LEU A 48 -39.34 26.18 -9.94
C LEU A 48 -40.47 25.15 -9.57
N PRO A 49 -40.72 24.82 -8.26
CA PRO A 49 -39.76 24.49 -7.17
C PRO A 49 -40.24 23.43 -6.11
N SER A 50 -39.34 23.05 -5.17
CA SER A 50 -39.57 22.53 -3.78
C SER A 50 -40.18 21.12 -3.59
N SER A 51 -39.91 20.32 -2.53
CA SER A 51 -38.88 20.23 -1.44
C SER A 51 -39.09 18.85 -0.72
N ALA A 52 -38.41 18.35 0.33
CA ALA A 52 -37.40 18.74 1.34
C ALA A 52 -36.71 17.42 1.85
N GLY A 53 -35.76 17.31 2.79
CA GLY A 53 -34.99 18.26 3.64
C GLY A 53 -34.49 17.54 4.94
N PRO A 54 -33.17 17.36 5.18
CA PRO A 54 -32.63 16.47 6.24
C PRO A 54 -32.18 17.16 7.55
N LEU A 55 -31.69 16.36 8.52
CA LEU A 55 -31.17 16.78 9.84
C LEU A 55 -29.66 17.13 9.82
N SER A 56 -29.25 18.10 10.63
CA SER A 56 -27.85 18.51 10.84
C SER A 56 -27.55 18.82 12.31
N ASN A 57 -26.26 18.79 12.71
CA ASN A 57 -25.55 19.89 13.41
C ASN A 57 -24.27 19.42 14.14
N GLN A 58 -23.08 19.66 13.54
CA GLN A 58 -21.87 20.26 14.16
C GLN A 58 -20.60 20.17 13.27
N LYS A 59 -20.60 20.82 12.09
CA LYS A 59 -19.36 21.21 11.36
C LYS A 59 -19.41 22.66 10.84
N GLN A 60 -20.24 23.52 11.46
CA GLN A 60 -20.51 24.89 11.00
C GLN A 60 -19.57 25.93 11.65
N LEU A 61 -18.29 25.93 11.26
CA LEU A 61 -17.32 26.97 11.65
C LEU A 61 -16.42 27.49 10.52
N LEU A 62 -16.63 27.04 9.27
CA LEU A 62 -15.90 27.52 8.07
C LEU A 62 -16.81 28.03 6.94
N ALA A 63 -18.14 27.96 7.08
CA ALA A 63 -19.09 28.34 6.04
C ALA A 63 -19.86 29.62 6.39
N SER A 64 -19.44 30.78 5.85
CA SER A 64 -20.15 32.07 6.06
C SER A 64 -20.02 33.09 4.91
N GLY A 65 -20.80 32.88 3.84
CA GLY A 65 -21.23 33.95 2.93
C GLY A 65 -20.30 34.30 1.74
N PRO A 66 -20.84 35.00 0.72
CA PRO A 66 -20.07 35.37 -0.48
C PRO A 66 -19.04 36.47 -0.17
N ALA A 67 -17.81 36.26 -0.62
CA ALA A 67 -16.68 37.14 -0.29
C ALA A 67 -16.84 38.56 -0.86
N THR A 68 -16.80 39.56 0.02
CA THR A 68 -16.46 40.94 -0.36
C THR A 68 -14.93 41.11 -0.23
N ALA A 69 -14.29 41.55 -1.31
CA ALA A 69 -12.83 41.48 -1.45
C ALA A 69 -12.08 42.56 -0.63
N ASN A 70 -11.96 42.37 0.70
CA ASN A 70 -10.90 43.02 1.52
C ASN A 70 -10.67 42.44 2.95
N GLN A 71 -11.13 41.22 3.28
CA GLN A 71 -10.96 40.64 4.64
C GLN A 71 -10.36 39.21 4.67
N SER A 72 -10.01 38.62 3.53
CA SER A 72 -9.90 37.16 3.36
C SER A 72 -8.70 36.44 4.00
N CYS A 73 -7.66 37.12 4.48
CA CYS A 73 -6.43 36.48 4.98
C CYS A 73 -6.11 36.77 6.46
N VAL A 74 -7.12 37.05 7.29
CA VAL A 74 -6.94 37.15 8.75
C VAL A 74 -6.95 35.75 9.35
N VAL A 75 -5.81 35.32 9.90
CA VAL A 75 -5.69 34.03 10.61
C VAL A 75 -5.92 34.24 12.10
N GLU A 76 -7.04 33.72 12.60
CA GLU A 76 -7.27 33.57 14.04
C GLU A 76 -6.19 32.66 14.65
N PRO A 77 -5.50 33.05 15.74
CA PRO A 77 -4.50 32.21 16.38
C PRO A 77 -5.02 30.81 16.70
N TYR A 78 -4.17 29.80 16.49
CA TYR A 78 -4.47 28.43 16.86
C TYR A 78 -3.48 27.94 17.94
N THR A 79 -3.99 27.14 18.86
CA THR A 79 -3.21 26.49 19.92
C THR A 79 -3.81 25.13 20.14
N SER A 80 -3.04 24.09 19.85
CA SER A 80 -3.50 22.71 20.04
C SER A 80 -3.52 22.32 21.51
N ASN A 81 -4.35 21.33 21.83
CA ASN A 81 -4.35 20.68 23.14
C ASN A 81 -3.29 19.56 23.26
N LEU A 82 -2.55 19.27 22.18
CA LEU A 82 -1.48 18.27 22.18
C LEU A 82 -0.27 18.75 22.98
N THR A 83 0.08 18.02 24.04
CA THR A 83 1.15 18.40 24.99
C THR A 83 2.53 17.80 24.66
N GLY A 84 2.65 17.07 23.54
CA GLY A 84 3.89 16.44 23.09
C GLY A 84 3.66 15.47 21.94
N ILE A 85 4.65 14.61 21.70
CA ILE A 85 4.49 13.39 20.89
C ILE A 85 3.97 12.30 21.83
N GLU A 86 2.91 11.58 21.43
CA GLU A 86 2.36 10.46 22.20
C GLU A 86 3.28 9.23 22.14
N GLU A 87 3.27 8.39 23.18
CA GLU A 87 3.92 7.07 23.11
C GLU A 87 3.02 6.07 22.33
N PHE A 88 3.64 5.21 21.53
CA PHE A 88 2.94 4.09 20.89
C PHE A 88 2.64 2.97 21.91
N PRO A 89 1.52 2.22 21.76
CA PRO A 89 1.27 1.02 22.53
C PRO A 89 2.41 -0.02 22.41
N ALA A 90 2.66 -0.76 23.49
CA ALA A 90 3.70 -1.78 23.54
C ALA A 90 3.59 -2.80 22.39
N PHE A 91 4.70 -3.08 21.72
CA PHE A 91 4.71 -3.88 20.49
C PHE A 91 4.18 -5.31 20.69
N ASN A 92 3.11 -5.64 19.99
CA ASN A 92 2.55 -7.01 19.94
C ASN A 92 2.85 -7.61 18.57
N SER A 93 3.89 -8.45 18.51
CA SER A 93 4.39 -8.98 17.24
C SER A 93 3.43 -9.94 16.54
N SER A 94 2.65 -10.74 17.28
CA SER A 94 1.66 -11.63 16.67
C SER A 94 0.50 -10.84 16.05
N LEU A 95 0.06 -9.76 16.69
CA LEU A 95 -0.95 -8.85 16.13
C LEU A 95 -0.39 -8.04 14.94
N ALA A 96 0.87 -7.63 15.01
CA ALA A 96 1.56 -6.99 13.87
C ALA A 96 1.65 -7.92 12.64
N THR A 97 1.78 -9.24 12.83
CA THR A 97 1.65 -10.21 11.72
C THR A 97 0.24 -10.23 11.12
N ILE A 98 -0.83 -10.01 11.89
CA ILE A 98 -2.18 -9.89 11.32
C ILE A 98 -2.28 -8.61 10.47
N TYR A 99 -1.93 -7.46 11.04
CA TYR A 99 -1.94 -6.16 10.34
C TYR A 99 -1.15 -6.18 9.02
N ARG A 100 0.06 -6.76 9.04
CA ARG A 100 1.00 -6.73 7.90
C ARG A 100 0.68 -7.72 6.79
N TYR A 101 -0.02 -8.81 7.08
CA TYR A 101 -0.34 -9.85 6.09
C TYR A 101 -1.82 -9.93 5.72
N ARG A 102 -2.72 -9.17 6.40
CA ARG A 102 -4.16 -9.20 6.07
C ARG A 102 -4.43 -8.60 4.69
N GLN A 103 -5.60 -8.90 4.13
CA GLN A 103 -6.07 -8.18 2.95
C GLN A 103 -6.36 -6.75 3.36
N GLN A 104 -5.68 -5.79 2.72
CA GLN A 104 -5.81 -4.38 3.07
C GLN A 104 -7.10 -3.84 2.44
N GLN A 105 -8.04 -3.42 3.28
CA GLN A 105 -9.33 -2.87 2.87
C GLN A 105 -9.33 -1.42 3.33
N SER A 106 -8.90 -0.52 2.45
CA SER A 106 -8.30 0.75 2.85
C SER A 106 -8.93 1.98 2.19
N VAL A 107 -8.65 3.14 2.78
CA VAL A 107 -8.91 4.45 2.19
C VAL A 107 -7.70 5.35 2.46
N ASN A 108 -7.38 6.22 1.51
CA ASN A 108 -6.34 7.22 1.68
C ASN A 108 -6.85 8.36 2.56
N LEU A 109 -5.99 8.85 3.45
CA LEU A 109 -6.21 10.09 4.20
C LEU A 109 -5.49 11.25 3.49
N GLY A 110 -5.71 11.35 2.17
CA GLY A 110 -5.17 12.40 1.30
C GLY A 110 -5.65 13.80 1.71
N SER A 111 -4.84 14.81 1.38
CA SER A 111 -5.03 16.18 1.89
C SER A 111 -5.07 16.34 3.41
N TRP A 112 -4.62 15.36 4.20
CA TRP A 112 -4.45 15.54 5.66
C TRP A 112 -3.07 16.07 6.05
N PHE A 113 -1.96 15.49 5.58
CA PHE A 113 -0.59 15.98 5.89
C PHE A 113 0.24 16.41 4.67
N VAL A 114 -0.32 16.21 3.47
CA VAL A 114 0.19 16.65 2.17
C VAL A 114 -1.04 17.17 1.43
N HIS A 115 -1.14 18.47 1.21
CA HIS A 115 -2.38 19.12 0.80
C HIS A 115 -2.45 19.34 -0.70
N GLU A 116 -3.62 19.09 -1.28
CA GLU A 116 -3.90 19.35 -2.69
C GLU A 116 -5.03 20.38 -2.87
N GLN A 117 -4.80 21.32 -3.78
CA GLN A 117 -5.70 22.45 -4.01
C GLN A 117 -7.13 22.03 -4.41
N TRP A 118 -7.28 20.94 -5.16
CA TRP A 118 -8.59 20.49 -5.63
C TRP A 118 -9.42 19.81 -4.53
N MET A 119 -8.78 19.27 -3.48
CA MET A 119 -9.45 18.65 -2.33
C MET A 119 -9.71 19.64 -1.19
N THR A 120 -8.78 20.57 -0.95
CA THR A 120 -8.81 21.48 0.22
C THR A 120 -8.54 22.96 -0.15
N PRO A 121 -9.29 23.54 -1.11
CA PRO A 121 -9.02 24.87 -1.67
C PRO A 121 -9.06 26.01 -0.63
N SER A 122 -9.73 25.84 0.51
CA SER A 122 -9.70 26.84 1.58
C SER A 122 -8.29 27.11 2.11
N LEU A 123 -7.41 26.08 2.17
CA LEU A 123 -6.02 26.21 2.62
C LEU A 123 -5.14 27.01 1.65
N PHE A 124 -5.52 27.02 0.37
CA PHE A 124 -4.78 27.68 -0.72
C PHE A 124 -5.24 29.12 -0.97
N THR A 125 -6.39 29.53 -0.44
CA THR A 125 -7.00 30.86 -0.64
C THR A 125 -6.05 32.03 -0.33
N CYS A 126 -5.12 31.85 0.61
CA CYS A 126 -4.08 32.83 0.95
C CYS A 126 -2.65 32.23 0.86
N ALA A 127 -2.46 31.16 0.09
CA ALA A 127 -1.15 30.63 -0.27
C ALA A 127 -0.36 31.64 -1.13
N SER A 128 0.96 31.45 -1.23
CA SER A 128 1.84 32.22 -2.12
C SER A 128 2.00 31.52 -3.49
N GLY A 129 2.93 31.98 -4.34
CA GLY A 129 3.38 31.24 -5.52
C GLY A 129 2.25 30.95 -6.52
N LYS A 130 2.11 29.67 -6.89
CA LYS A 130 1.06 29.20 -7.82
C LYS A 130 -0.24 28.80 -7.11
N GLN A 131 -0.25 28.74 -5.78
CA GLN A 131 -1.36 28.27 -4.95
C GLN A 131 -1.84 26.84 -5.27
N VAL A 132 -0.95 25.93 -5.67
CA VAL A 132 -1.29 24.54 -6.04
C VAL A 132 -0.66 23.46 -5.15
N ALA A 133 0.49 23.76 -4.51
CA ALA A 133 1.28 22.78 -3.77
C ALA A 133 1.52 23.18 -2.30
N GLU A 134 1.91 22.20 -1.47
CA GLU A 134 2.24 22.40 -0.05
C GLU A 134 3.14 23.62 0.23
N ILE A 135 4.22 23.79 -0.54
CA ILE A 135 5.16 24.91 -0.37
C ILE A 135 4.49 26.28 -0.55
N ASP A 136 3.44 26.37 -1.38
CA ASP A 136 2.67 27.60 -1.57
C ASP A 136 1.90 27.96 -0.28
N ILE A 137 1.37 26.97 0.46
CA ILE A 137 0.72 27.20 1.77
C ILE A 137 1.77 27.67 2.79
N ALA A 138 2.89 26.94 2.90
CA ALA A 138 3.93 27.19 3.90
C ALA A 138 4.60 28.58 3.76
N THR A 139 4.73 29.06 2.53
CA THR A 139 5.22 30.41 2.19
C THR A 139 4.13 31.49 2.20
N GLY A 140 2.86 31.09 2.31
CA GLY A 140 1.69 31.96 2.27
C GLY A 140 1.27 32.53 3.63
N TRP A 141 -0.01 32.88 3.72
CA TRP A 141 -0.71 33.35 4.92
C TRP A 141 -0.08 34.58 5.63
N GLY A 142 0.84 35.26 4.95
CA GLY A 142 1.54 36.46 5.39
C GLY A 142 2.76 36.23 6.29
N ASN A 143 2.87 35.07 6.96
CA ASN A 143 4.05 34.62 7.70
C ASN A 143 3.90 33.16 8.15
N THR A 144 5.02 32.53 8.56
CA THR A 144 5.06 31.12 9.01
C THR A 144 4.25 30.82 10.27
N THR A 145 4.02 31.78 11.17
CA THR A 145 3.15 31.56 12.34
C THR A 145 1.67 31.48 11.95
N ASN A 146 1.25 32.28 10.97
CA ASN A 146 -0.09 32.21 10.39
C ASN A 146 -0.28 30.91 9.58
N ALA A 147 0.67 30.57 8.68
CA ALA A 147 0.62 29.33 7.91
C ALA A 147 0.56 28.10 8.83
N ARG A 148 1.36 28.08 9.90
CA ARG A 148 1.28 27.05 10.96
C ARG A 148 -0.08 27.02 11.64
N ALA A 149 -0.64 28.17 12.02
CA ALA A 149 -1.94 28.21 12.70
C ALA A 149 -3.11 27.72 11.83
N VAL A 150 -3.02 27.87 10.50
CA VAL A 150 -3.96 27.27 9.53
C VAL A 150 -3.75 25.75 9.45
N LEU A 151 -2.53 25.29 9.19
CA LEU A 151 -2.24 23.87 9.03
C LEU A 151 -2.45 23.06 10.31
N GLU A 152 -2.03 23.56 11.49
CA GLU A 152 -2.28 22.92 12.77
C GLU A 152 -3.77 22.79 13.09
N ARG A 153 -4.61 23.76 12.65
CA ARG A 153 -6.07 23.68 12.78
C ARG A 153 -6.65 22.62 11.85
N HIS A 154 -6.17 22.56 10.60
CA HIS A 154 -6.58 21.54 9.63
C HIS A 154 -6.26 20.13 10.14
N TRP A 155 -5.01 19.89 10.55
CA TRP A 155 -4.56 18.58 11.05
C TRP A 155 -5.35 18.10 12.27
N ASP A 156 -5.79 19.00 13.14
CA ASP A 156 -6.56 18.66 14.34
C ASP A 156 -8.08 18.53 14.10
N THR A 157 -8.62 18.93 12.94
CA THR A 157 -10.08 19.00 12.69
C THR A 157 -10.61 18.40 11.37
N PHE A 158 -9.74 18.12 10.39
CA PHE A 158 -10.14 17.51 9.11
C PHE A 158 -10.58 16.05 9.31
N VAL A 159 -9.67 15.22 9.82
CA VAL A 159 -9.90 13.82 10.24
C VAL A 159 -9.75 13.71 11.76
N THR A 160 -10.67 12.99 12.41
CA THR A 160 -10.81 12.90 13.86
C THR A 160 -11.06 11.47 14.35
N GLU A 161 -11.11 11.24 15.66
CA GLU A 161 -11.39 9.91 16.24
C GLU A 161 -12.71 9.30 15.72
N THR A 162 -13.75 10.12 15.55
CA THR A 162 -15.04 9.64 15.04
C THR A 162 -14.99 9.17 13.58
N ASP A 163 -14.03 9.67 12.80
CA ASP A 163 -13.81 9.23 11.42
C ASP A 163 -13.15 7.84 11.39
N PHE A 164 -12.15 7.59 12.25
CA PHE A 164 -11.58 6.23 12.45
C PHE A 164 -12.61 5.25 13.02
N GLN A 165 -13.43 5.67 13.98
CA GLN A 165 -14.52 4.86 14.52
C GLN A 165 -15.52 4.48 13.42
N TYR A 166 -15.87 5.41 12.52
CA TYR A 166 -16.74 5.16 11.38
C TYR A 166 -16.13 4.14 10.41
N LEU A 167 -14.87 4.34 9.98
CA LEU A 167 -14.16 3.44 9.07
C LEU A 167 -14.13 1.99 9.60
N SER A 168 -13.74 1.82 10.86
CA SER A 168 -13.75 0.51 11.54
C SER A 168 -15.17 -0.10 11.57
N SER A 169 -16.20 0.71 11.84
CA SER A 169 -17.59 0.24 11.92
C SER A 169 -18.18 -0.26 10.59
N ILE A 170 -17.65 0.18 9.44
CA ILE A 170 -18.04 -0.29 8.11
C ILE A 170 -17.09 -1.37 7.54
N GLY A 171 -16.05 -1.76 8.27
CA GLY A 171 -15.10 -2.79 7.84
C GLY A 171 -13.95 -2.30 6.95
N ILE A 172 -13.65 -0.99 6.96
CA ILE A 172 -12.33 -0.51 6.51
C ILE A 172 -11.33 -0.85 7.60
N ASN A 173 -10.30 -1.62 7.23
CA ASN A 173 -9.36 -2.25 8.16
C ASN A 173 -7.96 -1.61 8.13
N THR A 174 -7.66 -0.78 7.13
CA THR A 174 -6.39 -0.05 7.00
C THR A 174 -6.64 1.36 6.46
N VAL A 175 -5.68 2.27 6.64
CA VAL A 175 -5.59 3.54 5.92
C VAL A 175 -4.19 3.72 5.34
N ARG A 176 -4.10 4.30 4.14
CA ARG A 176 -2.86 4.88 3.62
C ARG A 176 -2.77 6.34 4.05
N LEU A 177 -1.63 6.73 4.60
CA LEU A 177 -1.40 8.05 5.18
C LEU A 177 -0.24 8.77 4.49
N PRO A 178 -0.54 9.55 3.43
CA PRO A 178 0.41 10.43 2.77
C PRO A 178 1.05 11.42 3.74
N ILE A 179 2.39 11.42 3.81
CA ILE A 179 3.21 12.43 4.51
C ILE A 179 4.34 12.92 3.60
N GLY A 180 4.69 14.20 3.71
CA GLY A 180 5.89 14.73 3.08
C GLY A 180 7.08 14.64 4.03
N TYR A 181 8.31 14.74 3.51
CA TYR A 181 9.50 14.79 4.37
C TYR A 181 9.46 15.93 5.40
N TRP A 182 8.80 17.04 5.06
CA TRP A 182 8.57 18.19 5.94
C TRP A 182 7.71 17.84 7.17
N SER A 183 6.84 16.84 7.08
CA SER A 183 5.98 16.38 8.19
C SER A 183 6.80 15.80 9.36
N LEU A 184 8.05 15.38 9.14
CA LEU A 184 9.00 15.01 10.19
C LEU A 184 9.59 16.21 10.96
N GLY A 185 9.28 17.44 10.53
CA GLY A 185 9.68 18.69 11.18
C GLY A 185 11.06 19.21 10.75
N PRO A 186 11.51 20.34 11.34
CA PRO A 186 12.52 21.22 10.73
C PRO A 186 13.88 20.61 10.38
N LEU A 187 14.29 19.51 11.02
CA LEU A 187 15.56 18.84 10.72
C LEU A 187 15.60 18.23 9.31
N TYR A 188 14.45 17.83 8.76
CA TYR A 188 14.35 17.17 7.46
C TYR A 188 14.17 18.17 6.30
N CYS A 189 13.97 19.45 6.60
CA CYS A 189 13.87 20.53 5.60
C CYS A 189 15.23 21.13 5.19
N GLN A 190 16.34 20.69 5.79
CA GLN A 190 17.66 21.30 5.56
C GLN A 190 18.15 21.05 4.13
N GLY A 191 18.57 22.12 3.45
CA GLY A 191 19.00 22.11 2.05
C GLY A 191 17.88 21.83 1.05
N THR A 192 16.61 22.08 1.40
CA THR A 192 15.45 21.94 0.52
C THR A 192 14.66 23.25 0.40
N PRO A 193 13.72 23.38 -0.56
CA PRO A 193 12.84 24.55 -0.65
C PRO A 193 12.03 24.85 0.62
N PHE A 194 11.87 23.86 1.51
CA PHE A 194 11.14 24.01 2.76
C PHE A 194 11.99 24.56 3.91
N GLU A 195 13.32 24.68 3.79
CA GLU A 195 14.19 25.20 4.86
C GLU A 195 13.74 26.58 5.40
N PRO A 196 13.38 27.59 4.57
CA PRO A 196 13.00 28.92 5.04
C PRO A 196 11.64 28.96 5.77
N VAL A 197 10.84 27.90 5.66
CA VAL A 197 9.49 27.77 6.22
C VAL A 197 9.36 26.58 7.17
N ALA A 198 10.48 25.95 7.56
CA ALA A 198 10.53 24.71 8.31
C ALA A 198 9.74 24.75 9.64
N ASP A 199 9.75 25.90 10.33
CA ASP A 199 9.00 26.16 11.57
C ASP A 199 7.46 26.03 11.43
N VAL A 200 6.93 25.98 10.21
CA VAL A 200 5.52 25.67 9.93
C VAL A 200 5.18 24.24 10.37
N TYR A 201 6.12 23.30 10.23
CA TYR A 201 5.89 21.86 10.41
C TYR A 201 6.38 21.30 11.76
N GLN A 202 6.83 22.16 12.68
CA GLN A 202 7.31 21.77 14.02
C GLN A 202 6.34 20.86 14.81
N GLY A 203 5.04 20.96 14.53
CA GLY A 203 3.96 20.20 15.19
C GLY A 203 3.28 19.16 14.29
N SER A 204 3.83 18.83 13.12
CA SER A 204 3.23 17.87 12.19
C SER A 204 3.44 16.42 12.65
N TRP A 205 4.68 16.03 12.99
CA TRP A 205 5.00 14.66 13.39
C TRP A 205 4.22 14.15 14.60
N SER A 206 3.97 14.98 15.63
CA SER A 206 3.14 14.59 16.78
C SER A 206 1.70 14.22 16.38
N ARG A 207 1.20 14.78 15.28
CA ARG A 207 -0.14 14.52 14.74
C ARG A 207 -0.18 13.30 13.82
N VAL A 208 0.89 13.02 13.09
CA VAL A 208 1.09 11.73 12.40
C VAL A 208 1.14 10.59 13.42
N VAL A 209 1.87 10.77 14.54
CA VAL A 209 1.88 9.81 15.66
C VAL A 209 0.49 9.64 16.29
N ARG A 210 -0.24 10.74 16.55
CA ARG A 210 -1.65 10.68 16.97
C ARG A 210 -2.53 9.94 15.97
N ALA A 211 -2.37 10.13 14.66
CA ALA A 211 -3.14 9.44 13.65
C ALA A 211 -2.95 7.91 13.72
N ILE A 212 -1.70 7.46 13.88
CA ILE A 212 -1.36 6.04 14.07
C ILE A 212 -1.97 5.49 15.38
N ASN A 213 -1.96 6.26 16.47
CA ASN A 213 -2.58 5.89 17.73
C ASN A 213 -4.12 5.84 17.67
N LEU A 214 -4.77 6.76 16.94
CA LEU A 214 -6.21 6.73 16.69
C LEU A 214 -6.60 5.52 15.84
N ALA A 215 -5.85 5.21 14.78
CA ALA A 215 -6.02 3.98 14.03
C ALA A 215 -5.89 2.73 14.94
N ALA A 216 -4.85 2.67 15.78
CA ALA A 216 -4.62 1.56 16.72
C ALA A 216 -5.76 1.37 17.74
N LYS A 217 -6.47 2.45 18.09
CA LYS A 217 -7.63 2.45 19.02
C LYS A 217 -8.89 1.82 18.40
N HIS A 218 -8.96 1.77 17.07
CA HIS A 218 -10.11 1.27 16.29
C HIS A 218 -9.75 0.04 15.44
N ASP A 219 -8.67 -0.66 15.82
CA ASP A 219 -8.11 -1.84 15.16
C ASP A 219 -7.77 -1.63 13.66
N ILE A 220 -7.47 -0.38 13.27
CA ILE A 220 -7.10 0.04 11.92
C ILE A 220 -5.57 0.01 11.72
N GLY A 221 -5.14 -0.59 10.62
CA GLY A 221 -3.76 -0.59 10.16
C GLY A 221 -3.36 0.73 9.49
N VAL A 222 -2.08 1.09 9.50
CA VAL A 222 -1.59 2.28 8.80
C VAL A 222 -0.44 1.92 7.86
N LEU A 223 -0.59 2.23 6.58
CA LEU A 223 0.50 2.34 5.63
C LEU A 223 0.97 3.80 5.65
N ILE A 224 2.25 4.03 5.99
CA ILE A 224 2.84 5.37 5.95
C ILE A 224 3.49 5.58 4.59
N ASP A 225 3.03 6.58 3.86
CA ASP A 225 3.52 6.89 2.51
C ASP A 225 4.38 8.15 2.52
N LEU A 226 5.60 8.07 1.97
CA LEU A 226 6.41 9.24 1.67
C LEU A 226 5.96 9.89 0.35
N HIS A 227 4.84 10.60 0.42
CA HIS A 227 4.16 11.18 -0.74
C HIS A 227 4.96 12.31 -1.42
N GLY A 228 5.81 13.00 -0.65
CA GLY A 228 6.74 14.01 -1.16
C GLY A 228 8.15 13.73 -0.67
N ALA A 229 9.06 13.42 -1.60
CA ALA A 229 10.48 13.19 -1.33
C ALA A 229 11.33 14.48 -1.46
N PRO A 230 12.45 14.63 -0.72
CA PRO A 230 13.42 15.69 -0.93
C PRO A 230 13.84 15.82 -2.40
N GLY A 231 13.76 17.04 -2.94
CA GLY A 231 14.07 17.32 -4.36
C GLY A 231 12.97 16.94 -5.37
N SER A 232 11.85 16.37 -4.90
CA SER A 232 10.74 15.77 -5.67
C SER A 232 11.13 14.60 -6.57
N GLN A 233 10.27 13.59 -6.54
CA GLN A 233 10.31 12.40 -7.37
C GLN A 233 9.51 12.53 -8.68
N ASN A 234 8.70 13.58 -8.88
CA ASN A 234 7.82 13.69 -10.05
C ASN A 234 7.43 15.11 -10.53
N GLY A 235 7.84 16.17 -9.82
CA GLY A 235 7.57 17.55 -10.24
C GLY A 235 6.13 18.02 -10.03
N GLN A 236 5.24 17.18 -9.50
CA GLN A 236 3.81 17.47 -9.39
C GLN A 236 3.45 18.17 -8.07
N PRO A 237 2.34 18.94 -8.00
CA PRO A 237 1.94 19.68 -6.80
C PRO A 237 1.77 18.82 -5.53
N HIS A 238 1.25 17.60 -5.67
CA HIS A 238 1.10 16.66 -4.54
C HIS A 238 2.45 16.16 -3.98
N SER A 239 3.56 16.21 -4.73
CA SER A 239 4.90 16.01 -4.16
C SER A 239 5.38 17.18 -3.26
N GLY A 240 4.57 18.23 -3.14
CA GLY A 240 4.76 19.37 -2.24
C GLY A 240 5.40 20.61 -2.86
N ILE A 241 5.84 20.54 -4.13
CA ILE A 241 6.50 21.63 -4.85
C ILE A 241 5.62 22.21 -5.97
N SER A 242 5.74 23.51 -6.22
CA SER A 242 5.01 24.21 -7.28
C SER A 242 5.89 24.68 -8.45
N ASP A 243 7.20 24.47 -8.44
CA ASP A 243 8.09 24.87 -9.55
C ASP A 243 7.92 23.96 -10.78
N GLY A 244 7.99 22.64 -10.59
CA GLY A 244 7.92 21.60 -11.61
C GLY A 244 9.18 20.72 -11.70
N GLU A 245 10.15 20.90 -10.79
CA GLU A 245 11.50 20.36 -10.94
C GLU A 245 11.66 18.94 -10.34
N ILE A 246 12.33 18.03 -11.07
CA ILE A 246 12.60 16.65 -10.64
C ILE A 246 14.09 16.49 -10.32
N ASN A 247 14.47 16.80 -9.09
CA ASN A 247 15.88 16.84 -8.68
C ASN A 247 16.37 15.53 -8.06
N LEU A 248 15.48 14.64 -7.61
CA LEU A 248 15.86 13.45 -6.85
C LEU A 248 16.83 12.53 -7.60
N PHE A 249 16.50 12.12 -8.82
CA PHE A 249 17.31 11.18 -9.61
C PHE A 249 18.67 11.75 -10.01
N ASN A 250 18.75 13.07 -10.19
CA ASN A 250 19.97 13.78 -10.59
C ASN A 250 20.87 14.19 -9.41
N SER A 251 20.50 13.88 -8.16
CA SER A 251 21.18 14.41 -6.97
C SER A 251 21.35 13.37 -5.87
N THR A 252 22.59 12.88 -5.70
CA THR A 252 22.95 12.02 -4.57
C THR A 252 22.76 12.71 -3.22
N TYR A 253 22.72 14.05 -3.17
CA TYR A 253 22.34 14.78 -1.96
C TYR A 253 20.87 14.53 -1.59
N TYR A 254 19.95 14.70 -2.55
CA TYR A 254 18.53 14.46 -2.31
C TYR A 254 18.23 12.98 -2.07
N GLN A 255 18.89 12.05 -2.77
CA GLN A 255 18.77 10.61 -2.51
C GLN A 255 19.17 10.24 -1.08
N ASN A 256 20.25 10.83 -0.55
CA ASN A 256 20.67 10.64 0.84
C ASN A 256 19.71 11.29 1.84
N GLN A 257 19.10 12.44 1.51
CA GLN A 257 18.05 13.04 2.35
C GLN A 257 16.79 12.15 2.38
N THR A 258 16.34 11.62 1.23
CA THR A 258 15.22 10.68 1.16
C THR A 258 15.52 9.41 1.97
N LEU A 259 16.73 8.85 1.87
CA LEU A 259 17.14 7.71 2.68
C LEU A 259 17.22 8.05 4.19
N SER A 260 17.55 9.29 4.57
CA SER A 260 17.52 9.76 5.97
C SER A 260 16.08 9.81 6.53
N VAL A 261 15.13 10.32 5.74
CA VAL A 261 13.68 10.32 6.04
C VAL A 261 13.18 8.88 6.24
N LEU A 262 13.45 8.00 5.27
CA LEU A 262 13.03 6.60 5.31
C LEU A 262 13.70 5.82 6.46
N THR A 263 14.96 6.13 6.79
CA THR A 263 15.68 5.55 7.93
C THR A 263 15.02 5.94 9.26
N HIS A 264 14.59 7.19 9.43
CA HIS A 264 13.84 7.62 10.60
C HIS A 264 12.51 6.87 10.73
N LEU A 265 11.71 6.86 9.65
CA LEU A 265 10.43 6.16 9.62
C LEU A 265 10.61 4.67 9.95
N ALA A 266 11.55 3.98 9.31
CA ALA A 266 11.79 2.55 9.53
C ALA A 266 12.26 2.22 10.95
N LEU A 267 13.13 3.05 11.56
CA LEU A 267 13.58 2.86 12.95
C LEU A 267 12.46 3.12 13.97
N THR A 268 11.63 4.15 13.75
CA THR A 268 10.56 4.53 14.67
C THR A 268 9.31 3.65 14.55
N LEU A 269 8.99 3.14 13.36
CA LEU A 269 7.69 2.51 13.07
C LEU A 269 7.72 0.98 12.91
N SER A 270 8.89 0.36 12.65
CA SER A 270 8.95 -1.09 12.38
C SER A 270 8.54 -1.99 13.55
N ASN A 271 8.60 -1.48 14.79
CA ASN A 271 8.04 -2.10 16.00
C ASN A 271 6.76 -1.38 16.52
N VAL A 272 6.01 -0.67 15.67
CA VAL A 272 4.65 -0.22 15.99
C VAL A 272 3.66 -1.28 15.50
N THR A 273 2.71 -1.67 16.36
CA THR A 273 1.89 -2.86 16.17
C THR A 273 0.99 -2.80 14.93
N ASN A 274 0.33 -1.67 14.69
CA ASN A 274 -0.63 -1.50 13.59
C ASN A 274 -0.04 -0.86 12.32
N VAL A 275 1.26 -0.55 12.28
CA VAL A 275 1.89 -0.10 11.04
C VAL A 275 2.08 -1.30 10.11
N VAL A 276 1.40 -1.29 8.97
CA VAL A 276 1.38 -2.38 7.97
C VAL A 276 2.58 -2.31 7.05
N GLY A 277 3.16 -1.12 6.84
CA GLY A 277 4.33 -0.90 6.01
C GLY A 277 4.75 0.56 5.95
N ILE A 278 5.82 0.83 5.21
CA ILE A 278 6.22 2.17 4.76
C ILE A 278 6.37 2.10 3.25
N GLU A 279 5.72 3.00 2.53
CA GLU A 279 5.97 3.23 1.10
C GLU A 279 7.18 4.14 0.93
N LEU A 280 8.10 3.78 0.03
CA LEU A 280 9.35 4.52 -0.09
C LEU A 280 9.19 5.87 -0.79
N MET A 281 8.35 5.94 -1.81
CA MET A 281 8.06 7.13 -2.63
C MET A 281 6.75 6.91 -3.40
N ASN A 282 5.77 7.79 -3.20
CA ASN A 282 4.58 7.87 -4.07
C ASN A 282 4.93 8.32 -5.48
N GLU A 283 4.28 7.76 -6.51
CA GLU A 283 4.33 8.20 -7.91
C GLU A 283 5.68 8.79 -8.42
N PRO A 284 6.84 8.12 -8.25
CA PRO A 284 8.07 8.56 -8.92
C PRO A 284 7.91 8.48 -10.44
N VAL A 285 8.53 9.38 -11.18
CA VAL A 285 8.69 9.17 -12.64
C VAL A 285 9.51 7.90 -12.90
N ASN A 286 9.23 7.27 -14.04
CA ASN A 286 9.94 6.08 -14.52
C ASN A 286 11.34 6.46 -15.06
N ASP A 287 12.21 6.90 -14.14
CA ASP A 287 13.60 7.25 -14.39
C ASP A 287 14.48 5.98 -14.47
N PRO A 288 15.44 5.89 -15.42
CA PRO A 288 16.31 4.73 -15.55
C PRO A 288 17.10 4.33 -14.29
N GLY A 289 17.32 5.25 -13.35
CA GLY A 289 17.98 5.00 -12.07
C GLY A 289 17.06 4.52 -10.94
N LEU A 290 15.74 4.47 -11.14
CA LEU A 290 14.77 4.17 -10.09
C LEU A 290 15.00 2.79 -9.43
N ILE A 291 15.30 1.75 -10.22
CA ILE A 291 15.54 0.39 -9.71
C ILE A 291 16.83 0.29 -8.89
N ASP A 292 17.89 1.00 -9.29
CA ASP A 292 19.14 1.08 -8.52
C ASP A 292 18.94 1.88 -7.21
N LEU A 293 18.13 2.94 -7.26
CA LEU A 293 17.77 3.75 -6.10
C LEU A 293 16.94 2.94 -5.09
N TYR A 294 15.86 2.28 -5.54
CA TYR A 294 15.07 1.36 -4.70
C TYR A 294 15.92 0.22 -4.15
N THR A 295 16.82 -0.37 -4.95
CA THR A 295 17.74 -1.42 -4.48
C THR A 295 18.65 -0.92 -3.36
N THR A 296 19.24 0.26 -3.53
CA THR A 296 20.12 0.92 -2.54
C THR A 296 19.35 1.27 -1.26
N MET A 297 18.14 1.84 -1.39
CA MET A 297 17.29 2.16 -0.24
C MET A 297 16.90 0.90 0.52
N LEU A 298 16.34 -0.11 -0.15
CA LEU A 298 15.88 -1.34 0.48
C LEU A 298 17.03 -2.11 1.15
N GLN A 299 18.19 -2.21 0.50
CA GLN A 299 19.37 -2.84 1.12
C GLN A 299 19.79 -2.10 2.41
N SER A 300 19.75 -0.77 2.40
CA SER A 300 20.10 0.05 3.57
C SER A 300 19.08 -0.13 4.70
N LEU A 301 17.79 0.00 4.40
CA LEU A 301 16.70 -0.09 5.38
C LEU A 301 16.62 -1.46 6.05
N ARG A 302 16.83 -2.55 5.28
CA ARG A 302 16.88 -3.93 5.79
C ARG A 302 17.96 -4.17 6.82
N GLN A 303 19.06 -3.41 6.78
CA GLN A 303 20.21 -3.58 7.68
C GLN A 303 20.11 -2.77 8.98
N LEU A 304 19.12 -1.87 9.12
CA LEU A 304 19.00 -0.99 10.29
C LEU A 304 18.70 -1.74 11.59
N SER A 305 17.91 -2.82 11.54
CA SER A 305 17.57 -3.62 12.73
C SER A 305 16.93 -4.98 12.38
N PRO A 306 16.88 -5.94 13.33
CA PRO A 306 16.07 -7.17 13.19
C PRO A 306 14.55 -6.93 13.07
N ALA A 307 14.08 -5.69 13.29
CA ALA A 307 12.70 -5.31 13.02
C ALA A 307 12.49 -4.91 11.55
N THR A 308 13.46 -4.23 10.94
CA THR A 308 13.40 -3.77 9.54
C THR A 308 13.86 -4.82 8.53
N GLU A 309 14.60 -5.88 8.94
CA GLU A 309 14.78 -7.11 8.14
C GLU A 309 13.42 -7.67 7.68
N ALA A 310 12.46 -7.70 8.61
CA ALA A 310 11.17 -8.38 8.51
C ALA A 310 9.97 -7.47 8.12
N PHE A 311 10.21 -6.19 7.84
CA PHE A 311 9.16 -5.17 7.75
C PHE A 311 8.66 -4.96 6.31
N PRO A 312 7.35 -4.87 6.03
CA PRO A 312 6.88 -4.61 4.67
C PRO A 312 7.31 -3.22 4.20
N PHE A 313 8.01 -3.15 3.06
CA PHE A 313 8.23 -1.89 2.34
C PHE A 313 7.43 -1.90 1.05
N TYR A 314 6.70 -0.83 0.80
CA TYR A 314 5.87 -0.64 -0.39
C TYR A 314 6.66 0.23 -1.38
N ILE A 315 6.50 -0.03 -2.67
CA ILE A 315 7.08 0.79 -3.75
C ILE A 315 6.07 0.97 -4.88
N HIS A 316 5.77 2.22 -5.21
CA HIS A 316 4.94 2.54 -6.37
C HIS A 316 5.63 2.14 -7.68
N ASP A 317 4.83 1.68 -8.64
CA ASP A 317 5.29 1.06 -9.90
C ASP A 317 5.81 2.03 -10.98
N ALA A 318 5.87 3.32 -10.68
CA ALA A 318 6.18 4.40 -11.64
C ALA A 318 5.32 4.33 -12.92
N PHE A 319 4.08 3.86 -12.77
CA PHE A 319 3.09 3.57 -13.80
C PHE A 319 3.50 2.46 -14.79
N ASP A 320 4.51 1.65 -14.47
CA ASP A 320 4.85 0.41 -15.19
C ASP A 320 4.70 -0.82 -14.27
N LEU A 321 3.44 -1.28 -14.22
CA LEU A 321 3.00 -2.46 -13.49
C LEU A 321 3.90 -3.69 -13.74
N SER A 322 4.38 -3.88 -14.98
CA SER A 322 5.18 -5.05 -15.36
C SER A 322 6.64 -4.92 -14.94
N MET A 323 7.22 -3.73 -14.99
CA MET A 323 8.62 -3.48 -14.67
C MET A 323 8.90 -3.69 -13.17
N LEU A 324 8.09 -3.10 -12.28
CA LEU A 324 8.24 -3.34 -10.84
C LEU A 324 7.85 -4.77 -10.43
N GLY A 325 6.81 -5.35 -11.04
CA GLY A 325 6.42 -6.74 -10.75
C GLY A 325 7.53 -7.75 -11.06
N ASN A 326 8.28 -7.54 -12.14
CA ASN A 326 9.45 -8.35 -12.48
C ASN A 326 10.67 -8.11 -11.58
N PHE A 327 10.81 -6.91 -11.00
CA PHE A 327 11.82 -6.64 -9.97
C PHE A 327 11.48 -7.36 -8.65
N ILE A 328 10.23 -7.29 -8.18
CA ILE A 328 9.79 -7.87 -6.91
C ILE A 328 9.67 -9.41 -7.00
N ALA A 329 9.34 -9.96 -8.16
CA ALA A 329 9.38 -11.40 -8.42
C ALA A 329 10.75 -12.03 -8.09
N GLN A 330 11.85 -11.33 -8.39
CA GLN A 330 13.23 -11.78 -8.13
C GLN A 330 13.64 -11.68 -6.64
N ARG A 331 12.84 -11.02 -5.80
CA ARG A 331 13.10 -10.84 -4.37
C ARG A 331 12.47 -11.94 -3.52
N GLN A 332 12.90 -12.03 -2.26
CA GLN A 332 12.32 -12.93 -1.25
C GLN A 332 11.93 -12.21 0.05
N ASP A 333 12.44 -11.00 0.28
CA ASP A 333 12.02 -10.15 1.38
C ASP A 333 10.67 -9.50 1.10
N PHE A 334 9.96 -9.10 2.15
CA PHE A 334 8.60 -8.56 2.05
C PHE A 334 8.62 -7.14 1.46
N ILE A 335 8.58 -7.09 0.13
CA ILE A 335 8.34 -5.91 -0.69
C ILE A 335 6.96 -6.04 -1.33
N VAL A 336 6.20 -4.94 -1.34
CA VAL A 336 4.89 -4.82 -1.96
C VAL A 336 4.97 -3.83 -3.11
N GLN A 337 4.36 -4.17 -4.25
CA GLN A 337 4.09 -3.23 -5.33
C GLN A 337 2.79 -2.49 -5.03
N ASP A 338 2.85 -1.17 -5.14
CA ASP A 338 1.66 -0.32 -5.28
C ASP A 338 1.46 0.06 -6.76
N HIS A 339 0.21 0.23 -7.17
CA HIS A 339 -0.23 0.52 -8.52
C HIS A 339 -1.45 1.46 -8.51
N HIS A 340 -1.34 2.60 -9.20
CA HIS A 340 -2.41 3.60 -9.26
C HIS A 340 -3.35 3.42 -10.48
N SER A 341 -4.61 3.09 -10.20
CA SER A 341 -5.63 2.75 -11.21
C SER A 341 -6.68 3.86 -11.41
N TYR A 342 -6.29 4.87 -12.20
CA TYR A 342 -7.17 5.94 -12.67
C TYR A 342 -7.51 5.86 -14.16
N PHE A 343 -8.70 6.38 -14.49
CA PHE A 343 -9.37 6.36 -15.82
C PHE A 343 -9.97 7.74 -16.16
N VAL A 344 -9.22 8.82 -15.93
CA VAL A 344 -9.67 10.22 -16.11
C VAL A 344 -8.60 11.19 -16.62
N TYR A 345 -7.35 10.74 -16.80
CA TYR A 345 -6.19 11.61 -17.02
C TYR A 345 -5.65 11.61 -18.45
N THR A 346 -6.00 10.62 -19.28
CA THR A 346 -5.55 10.55 -20.69
C THR A 346 -6.65 10.94 -21.68
N SER A 347 -6.23 11.29 -22.90
CA SER A 347 -7.16 11.54 -24.01
C SER A 347 -7.95 10.31 -24.45
N ALA A 348 -7.49 9.09 -24.12
CA ALA A 348 -8.25 7.86 -24.34
C ALA A 348 -9.35 7.74 -23.28
N ASP A 349 -9.01 7.94 -22.00
CA ASP A 349 -9.94 7.94 -20.86
C ASP A 349 -11.17 8.83 -21.13
N ASN A 350 -10.91 10.04 -21.63
CA ASN A 350 -11.91 11.05 -21.97
C ASN A 350 -12.72 10.73 -23.24
N ALA A 351 -12.24 9.85 -24.12
CA ALA A 351 -12.93 9.47 -25.36
C ALA A 351 -13.80 8.20 -25.19
N GLU A 352 -13.54 7.41 -24.15
CA GLU A 352 -14.21 6.14 -23.86
C GLU A 352 -15.40 6.29 -22.91
N SER A 353 -16.42 5.46 -23.09
CA SER A 353 -17.67 5.47 -22.30
C SER A 353 -17.50 4.83 -20.92
N ALA A 354 -18.47 5.06 -20.03
CA ALA A 354 -18.47 4.41 -18.72
C ALA A 354 -18.68 2.88 -18.83
N GLU A 355 -19.44 2.43 -19.83
CA GLU A 355 -19.55 1.00 -20.19
C GLU A 355 -18.18 0.42 -20.63
N GLY A 356 -17.45 1.10 -21.52
CA GLY A 356 -16.12 0.67 -21.99
C GLY A 356 -15.11 0.54 -20.84
N HIS A 357 -15.00 1.58 -20.01
CA HIS A 357 -14.17 1.55 -18.80
C HIS A 357 -14.55 0.42 -17.83
N THR A 358 -15.83 0.04 -17.78
CA THR A 358 -16.30 -1.08 -16.94
C THR A 358 -15.88 -2.44 -17.51
N ASP A 359 -15.97 -2.62 -18.83
CA ASP A 359 -15.51 -3.84 -19.51
C ASP A 359 -13.99 -3.99 -19.44
N ASP A 360 -13.23 -2.91 -19.60
CA ASP A 360 -11.77 -2.94 -19.58
C ASP A 360 -11.24 -3.24 -18.16
N VAL A 361 -11.87 -2.65 -17.13
CA VAL A 361 -11.66 -3.04 -15.71
C VAL A 361 -11.86 -4.53 -15.49
N GLN A 362 -12.96 -5.11 -16.02
CA GLN A 362 -13.29 -6.53 -15.84
C GLN A 362 -12.45 -7.49 -16.70
N THR A 363 -11.72 -7.00 -17.72
CA THR A 363 -11.01 -7.83 -18.68
C THR A 363 -9.51 -7.53 -18.75
N SER A 364 -9.09 -6.49 -19.45
CA SER A 364 -7.67 -6.20 -19.71
C SER A 364 -6.91 -5.81 -18.44
N VAL A 365 -7.53 -5.00 -17.58
CA VAL A 365 -6.97 -4.54 -16.31
C VAL A 365 -6.96 -5.69 -15.30
N ALA A 366 -8.08 -6.39 -15.12
CA ALA A 366 -8.17 -7.57 -14.26
C ALA A 366 -7.10 -8.62 -14.62
N GLN A 367 -6.95 -8.94 -15.91
CA GLN A 367 -5.96 -9.92 -16.35
C GLN A 367 -4.51 -9.45 -16.13
N SER A 368 -4.25 -8.15 -16.29
CA SER A 368 -2.92 -7.56 -16.07
C SER A 368 -2.54 -7.58 -14.58
N LEU A 369 -3.44 -7.15 -13.70
CA LEU A 369 -3.24 -7.18 -12.25
C LEU A 369 -3.08 -8.62 -11.74
N GLU A 370 -3.92 -9.56 -12.20
CA GLU A 370 -3.85 -10.97 -11.82
C GLU A 370 -2.50 -11.62 -12.22
N ASN A 371 -2.00 -11.32 -13.43
CA ASN A 371 -0.72 -11.84 -13.90
C ASN A 371 0.47 -11.27 -13.10
N THR A 372 0.51 -9.96 -12.87
CA THR A 372 1.56 -9.31 -12.10
C THR A 372 1.53 -9.75 -10.63
N SER A 373 0.34 -9.82 -10.03
CA SER A 373 0.10 -10.35 -8.68
C SER A 373 0.68 -11.76 -8.52
N ARG A 374 0.35 -12.69 -9.44
CA ARG A 374 0.91 -14.05 -9.46
C ARG A 374 2.43 -14.07 -9.59
N ASN A 375 3.00 -13.26 -10.48
CA ASN A 375 4.45 -13.17 -10.71
C ASN A 375 5.22 -12.83 -9.41
N GLN A 376 4.65 -11.97 -8.56
CA GLN A 376 5.25 -11.51 -7.32
C GLN A 376 4.63 -12.09 -6.03
N ARG A 377 4.12 -13.33 -6.08
CA ARG A 377 3.62 -14.07 -4.88
C ARG A 377 2.41 -13.43 -4.19
N GLY A 378 1.64 -12.62 -4.91
CA GLY A 378 0.51 -11.85 -4.37
C GLY A 378 0.88 -10.50 -3.75
N ASN A 379 2.14 -10.06 -3.87
CA ASN A 379 2.60 -8.79 -3.29
C ASN A 379 2.24 -7.56 -4.14
N LEU A 380 0.97 -7.47 -4.56
CA LEU A 380 0.40 -6.33 -5.28
C LEU A 380 -0.75 -5.75 -4.46
N VAL A 381 -0.85 -4.43 -4.40
CA VAL A 381 -1.99 -3.67 -3.86
C VAL A 381 -2.33 -2.57 -4.89
N VAL A 382 -3.58 -2.11 -4.89
CA VAL A 382 -4.01 -0.92 -5.64
C VAL A 382 -4.30 0.18 -4.62
N ASP A 383 -3.26 0.83 -4.08
CA ASP A 383 -3.45 1.80 -3.00
C ASP A 383 -3.91 3.18 -3.49
N GLU A 384 -4.12 3.38 -4.80
CA GLU A 384 -4.96 4.46 -5.32
C GLU A 384 -5.87 4.04 -6.50
N TRP A 385 -7.15 4.36 -6.36
CA TRP A 385 -8.22 4.25 -7.37
C TRP A 385 -9.44 5.06 -6.90
N SER A 386 -10.37 5.41 -7.79
CA SER A 386 -11.58 6.17 -7.41
C SER A 386 -12.80 5.83 -8.28
N CYS A 387 -14.00 6.30 -7.92
CA CYS A 387 -15.20 6.14 -8.73
C CYS A 387 -15.26 7.15 -9.92
N ALA A 388 -14.24 7.99 -10.09
CA ALA A 388 -14.29 9.10 -11.04
C ALA A 388 -14.28 8.63 -12.51
N LEU A 389 -15.11 9.28 -13.33
CA LEU A 389 -15.19 9.12 -14.78
C LEU A 389 -15.31 10.51 -15.41
N THR A 390 -14.84 10.69 -16.65
CA THR A 390 -14.88 12.02 -17.28
C THR A 390 -16.32 12.44 -17.63
N PRO A 391 -16.62 13.74 -17.67
CA PRO A 391 -17.93 14.22 -18.13
C PRO A 391 -18.28 13.78 -19.57
N ASN A 392 -17.26 13.50 -20.39
CA ASN A 392 -17.46 12.99 -21.76
C ASN A 392 -17.82 11.50 -21.76
N SER A 393 -17.13 10.69 -20.96
CA SER A 393 -17.42 9.25 -20.74
C SER A 393 -18.86 9.03 -20.28
N LEU A 394 -19.37 9.94 -19.45
CA LEU A 394 -20.74 9.93 -18.93
C LEU A 394 -21.77 10.58 -19.86
N SER A 395 -21.36 11.29 -20.93
CA SER A 395 -22.23 12.18 -21.70
C SER A 395 -23.31 11.49 -22.55
N GLN A 396 -23.06 10.24 -22.96
CA GLN A 396 -23.97 9.45 -23.80
C GLN A 396 -24.65 8.31 -23.02
N GLU A 397 -24.34 8.16 -21.73
CA GLU A 397 -24.90 7.10 -20.88
C GLU A 397 -26.40 7.33 -20.64
N GLN A 398 -27.20 6.28 -20.79
CA GLN A 398 -28.66 6.38 -20.56
C GLN A 398 -29.00 6.66 -19.09
N ASN A 399 -28.11 6.21 -18.18
CA ASN A 399 -28.18 6.49 -16.75
C ASN A 399 -26.75 6.66 -16.20
N PRO A 400 -26.16 7.87 -16.31
CA PRO A 400 -24.76 8.11 -15.94
C PRO A 400 -24.47 7.78 -14.45
N ASP A 401 -25.47 8.00 -13.60
CA ASP A 401 -25.40 7.73 -12.16
C ASP A 401 -25.22 6.23 -11.85
N GLN A 402 -25.89 5.37 -12.62
CA GLN A 402 -25.78 3.92 -12.54
C GLN A 402 -24.52 3.40 -13.22
N ALA A 403 -24.12 3.97 -14.36
CA ALA A 403 -22.90 3.58 -15.06
C ALA A 403 -21.66 3.82 -14.19
N MET A 404 -21.60 4.95 -13.46
CA MET A 404 -20.58 5.19 -12.43
C MET A 404 -20.62 4.17 -11.29
N SER A 405 -21.80 3.75 -10.81
CA SER A 405 -21.92 2.69 -9.81
C SER A 405 -21.41 1.33 -10.32
N GLN A 406 -21.70 0.99 -11.59
CA GLN A 406 -21.25 -0.26 -12.21
C GLN A 406 -19.72 -0.27 -12.36
N PHE A 407 -19.13 0.81 -12.89
CA PHE A 407 -17.69 1.00 -13.00
C PHE A 407 -16.98 0.89 -11.64
N CYS A 408 -17.47 1.61 -10.62
CA CYS A 408 -16.81 1.64 -9.32
C CYS A 408 -16.95 0.30 -8.54
N GLN A 409 -18.07 -0.42 -8.73
CA GLN A 409 -18.23 -1.78 -8.16
C GLN A 409 -17.41 -2.83 -8.92
N ALA A 410 -17.21 -2.66 -10.23
CA ALA A 410 -16.31 -3.50 -11.01
C ALA A 410 -14.86 -3.35 -10.54
N GLN A 411 -14.38 -2.12 -10.34
CA GLN A 411 -13.05 -1.85 -9.77
C GLN A 411 -12.88 -2.52 -8.39
N LEU A 412 -13.78 -2.22 -7.44
CA LEU A 412 -13.76 -2.84 -6.10
C LEU A 412 -13.75 -4.37 -6.16
N GLY A 413 -14.58 -4.95 -7.03
CA GLY A 413 -14.71 -6.39 -7.22
C GLY A 413 -13.47 -7.03 -7.84
N VAL A 414 -12.82 -6.39 -8.81
CA VAL A 414 -11.57 -6.88 -9.40
C VAL A 414 -10.44 -6.80 -8.38
N TYR A 415 -10.20 -5.62 -7.79
CA TYR A 415 -9.08 -5.41 -6.87
C TYR A 415 -9.20 -6.31 -5.63
N SER A 416 -10.40 -6.42 -5.02
CA SER A 416 -10.64 -7.33 -3.89
C SER A 416 -10.39 -8.82 -4.17
N ASN A 417 -10.32 -9.25 -5.44
CA ASN A 417 -10.15 -10.65 -5.83
C ASN A 417 -8.76 -10.99 -6.40
N VAL A 418 -8.04 -10.03 -7.00
CA VAL A 418 -6.75 -10.31 -7.68
C VAL A 418 -5.51 -9.76 -6.97
N THR A 419 -5.68 -8.86 -5.98
CA THR A 419 -4.59 -8.24 -5.22
C THR A 419 -4.69 -8.52 -3.71
N ALA A 420 -3.62 -8.23 -2.97
CA ALA A 420 -3.60 -8.31 -1.51
C ALA A 420 -4.34 -7.12 -0.83
N GLY A 421 -4.96 -6.23 -1.60
CA GLY A 421 -5.77 -5.14 -1.07
C GLY A 421 -5.98 -3.99 -2.06
N TRP A 422 -6.67 -2.98 -1.57
CA TRP A 422 -6.96 -1.74 -2.29
C TRP A 422 -7.12 -0.58 -1.29
N SER A 423 -6.80 0.63 -1.73
CA SER A 423 -7.06 1.86 -0.97
C SER A 423 -7.70 2.91 -1.87
N PHE A 424 -8.93 3.33 -1.54
CA PHE A 424 -9.65 4.32 -2.34
C PHE A 424 -9.05 5.72 -2.15
N TRP A 425 -8.93 6.51 -3.22
CA TRP A 425 -8.57 7.93 -3.17
C TRP A 425 -9.85 8.78 -3.34
N SER A 426 -10.33 9.50 -2.32
CA SER A 426 -9.78 9.68 -0.97
C SER A 426 -10.90 9.77 0.08
N TYR A 427 -10.53 9.81 1.37
CA TYR A 427 -11.51 9.68 2.46
C TYR A 427 -12.54 10.82 2.53
N ASP A 428 -12.07 12.06 2.54
CA ASP A 428 -12.87 13.28 2.69
C ASP A 428 -12.25 14.41 1.85
N LEU A 429 -13.05 15.39 1.46
CA LEU A 429 -12.61 16.64 0.83
C LEU A 429 -13.63 17.76 1.07
N GLU A 430 -13.24 19.00 0.80
CA GLU A 430 -14.22 20.10 0.71
C GLU A 430 -15.28 19.78 -0.37
N ASP A 431 -16.54 20.12 -0.11
CA ASP A 431 -17.69 19.76 -0.95
C ASP A 431 -17.88 18.26 -1.30
N CYS A 432 -17.26 17.36 -0.52
CA CYS A 432 -17.41 15.89 -0.58
C CYS A 432 -18.84 15.40 -0.84
N ALA A 433 -19.85 16.02 -0.22
CA ALA A 433 -21.26 15.64 -0.33
C ALA A 433 -21.85 15.76 -1.76
N THR A 434 -21.14 16.41 -2.69
CA THR A 434 -21.49 16.47 -4.12
C THR A 434 -20.56 15.65 -5.03
N ASP A 435 -19.44 15.13 -4.52
CA ASP A 435 -18.49 14.33 -5.30
C ASP A 435 -18.42 12.85 -4.83
N PRO A 436 -19.23 11.95 -5.41
CA PRO A 436 -19.13 10.51 -5.18
C PRO A 436 -18.07 9.84 -6.07
N GLY A 437 -17.38 10.61 -6.93
CA GLY A 437 -16.24 10.15 -7.72
C GLY A 437 -14.99 10.03 -6.86
N TRP A 438 -14.68 11.09 -6.11
CA TRP A 438 -13.47 11.23 -5.30
C TRP A 438 -13.68 11.21 -3.79
N CYS A 439 -14.89 11.47 -3.25
CA CYS A 439 -15.12 11.36 -1.82
C CYS A 439 -15.65 9.98 -1.41
N PHE A 440 -14.84 9.21 -0.71
CA PHE A 440 -15.24 7.90 -0.17
C PHE A 440 -16.50 8.00 0.70
N LYS A 441 -16.59 9.00 1.59
CA LYS A 441 -17.78 9.21 2.46
C LYS A 441 -19.08 9.46 1.71
N ASN A 442 -19.03 9.91 0.46
CA ASN A 442 -20.19 10.08 -0.42
C ASN A 442 -20.39 8.89 -1.38
N ALA A 443 -19.31 8.18 -1.71
CA ALA A 443 -19.36 6.96 -2.51
C ALA A 443 -19.95 5.77 -1.73
N VAL A 444 -19.67 5.63 -0.42
CA VAL A 444 -20.18 4.55 0.46
C VAL A 444 -21.72 4.57 0.52
N GLY A 445 -22.34 3.46 0.10
CA GLY A 445 -23.80 3.32 0.03
C GLY A 445 -24.48 4.02 -1.15
N ASN A 446 -23.70 4.58 -2.08
CA ASN A 446 -24.17 5.29 -3.28
C ASN A 446 -23.60 4.63 -4.55
N LYS A 447 -22.26 4.66 -4.68
CA LYS A 447 -21.49 3.99 -5.74
C LYS A 447 -20.87 2.71 -5.23
N LEU A 448 -20.31 2.75 -4.03
CA LEU A 448 -19.73 1.61 -3.31
C LEU A 448 -20.77 0.93 -2.40
N PRO A 449 -20.51 -0.32 -1.94
CA PRO A 449 -21.25 -0.94 -0.84
C PRO A 449 -21.28 -0.08 0.43
N SER A 450 -22.20 -0.40 1.34
CA SER A 450 -22.29 0.24 2.67
C SER A 450 -21.34 -0.36 3.72
N THR A 451 -20.72 -1.51 3.43
CA THR A 451 -19.74 -2.20 4.29
C THR A 451 -18.71 -2.97 3.45
N PHE A 452 -17.51 -3.16 3.99
CA PHE A 452 -16.33 -3.68 3.28
C PHE A 452 -15.71 -4.93 3.92
N PHE A 453 -16.24 -5.45 5.04
CA PHE A 453 -15.72 -6.64 5.73
C PHE A 453 -15.37 -7.80 4.79
N SER A 454 -14.22 -8.46 5.00
CA SER A 454 -13.71 -9.51 4.11
C SER A 454 -14.60 -10.77 4.02
N TYR A 455 -15.56 -10.93 4.93
CA TYR A 455 -16.60 -11.96 4.93
C TYR A 455 -17.97 -11.31 4.95
N SER A 456 -18.95 -11.88 4.23
CA SER A 456 -20.32 -11.38 4.26
C SER A 456 -20.93 -11.60 5.64
N SER A 457 -21.28 -10.51 6.33
CA SER A 457 -21.98 -10.54 7.61
C SER A 457 -23.05 -9.45 7.66
N LYS A 458 -24.28 -9.82 8.04
CA LYS A 458 -25.29 -8.83 8.43
C LYS A 458 -24.98 -8.38 9.86
N THR A 459 -24.22 -7.28 9.98
CA THR A 459 -24.09 -6.44 11.19
C THR A 459 -24.26 -7.16 12.54
N MET A 460 -23.30 -8.02 12.89
CA MET A 460 -23.19 -8.68 14.20
C MET A 460 -22.16 -7.98 15.10
N ALA A 461 -22.41 -7.92 16.41
CA ALA A 461 -21.48 -7.32 17.36
C ALA A 461 -20.23 -8.21 17.59
N PRO A 462 -18.99 -7.68 17.57
CA PRO A 462 -17.76 -8.47 17.62
C PRO A 462 -17.66 -9.50 18.77
N GLY A 463 -18.22 -9.17 19.95
CA GLY A 463 -18.19 -10.03 21.13
C GLY A 463 -18.89 -11.39 20.99
N VAL A 464 -19.78 -11.56 20.00
CA VAL A 464 -20.44 -12.85 19.71
C VAL A 464 -19.58 -13.73 18.79
N LEU A 465 -18.77 -13.12 17.92
CA LEU A 465 -18.08 -13.79 16.82
C LEU A 465 -16.82 -14.52 17.28
N ILE A 466 -16.00 -13.88 18.12
CA ILE A 466 -14.71 -14.42 18.59
C ILE A 466 -14.86 -15.81 19.25
N PRO A 467 -15.82 -16.08 20.16
CA PRO A 467 -16.01 -17.42 20.73
C PRO A 467 -16.40 -18.48 19.71
N ILE A 468 -17.20 -18.14 18.70
CA ILE A 468 -17.68 -19.08 17.68
C ILE A 468 -16.52 -19.44 16.75
N ILE A 469 -15.83 -18.44 16.19
CA ILE A 469 -14.64 -18.65 15.36
C ILE A 469 -13.57 -19.41 16.17
N SER A 470 -13.39 -19.13 17.47
CA SER A 470 -12.46 -19.85 18.36
C SER A 470 -12.70 -21.36 18.43
N ASN A 471 -13.97 -21.79 18.34
CA ASN A 471 -14.38 -23.20 18.49
C ASN A 471 -14.33 -24.01 17.19
N LEU A 472 -14.20 -23.38 16.02
CA LEU A 472 -14.01 -24.07 14.73
C LEU A 472 -12.77 -24.99 14.77
N ALA A 473 -12.88 -26.19 14.18
CA ALA A 473 -11.82 -27.19 14.17
C ALA A 473 -11.73 -27.88 12.80
N PRO A 474 -10.54 -28.31 12.36
CA PRO A 474 -10.38 -29.00 11.07
C PRO A 474 -11.05 -30.39 11.09
N PRO A 475 -11.35 -30.96 9.91
CA PRO A 475 -11.89 -32.31 9.80
C PRO A 475 -11.02 -33.35 10.52
N LYS A 476 -11.65 -34.22 11.33
CA LYS A 476 -10.93 -35.20 12.18
C LYS A 476 -10.17 -36.27 11.38
N ASP A 477 -10.58 -36.54 10.15
CA ASP A 477 -10.02 -37.58 9.29
C ASP A 477 -9.67 -37.03 7.89
N LEU A 478 -8.65 -36.17 7.81
CA LEU A 478 -8.01 -35.80 6.54
C LEU A 478 -7.60 -37.03 5.70
N ARG A 479 -7.24 -38.14 6.37
CA ARG A 479 -6.90 -39.43 5.74
C ARG A 479 -8.03 -40.07 4.94
N VAL A 480 -9.29 -39.68 5.16
CA VAL A 480 -10.47 -40.21 4.44
C VAL A 480 -10.85 -39.33 3.24
N ALA A 481 -10.47 -38.05 3.25
CA ALA A 481 -10.77 -37.09 2.19
C ALA A 481 -9.72 -37.06 1.07
N VAL A 482 -8.51 -37.60 1.28
CA VAL A 482 -7.42 -37.60 0.30
C VAL A 482 -7.29 -38.95 -0.40
N PRO A 483 -7.89 -39.14 -1.60
CA PRO A 483 -7.41 -40.18 -2.49
C PRO A 483 -6.02 -39.77 -2.99
N ILE A 484 -4.97 -40.39 -2.45
CA ILE A 484 -3.62 -40.29 -3.01
C ILE A 484 -3.60 -41.04 -4.34
N GLN A 485 -4.13 -40.41 -5.39
CA GLN A 485 -3.73 -40.74 -6.74
C GLN A 485 -2.25 -40.41 -6.86
N ASN A 486 -1.47 -41.33 -7.41
CA ASN A 486 -0.09 -41.05 -7.76
C ASN A 486 -0.11 -39.92 -8.80
N VAL A 487 0.25 -38.71 -8.39
CA VAL A 487 0.60 -37.64 -9.31
C VAL A 487 1.89 -38.08 -10.00
N SER A 488 1.72 -38.79 -11.12
CA SER A 488 2.82 -39.17 -11.99
C SER A 488 3.43 -37.88 -12.52
N VAL A 489 4.57 -37.48 -11.95
CA VAL A 489 5.36 -36.34 -12.43
C VAL A 489 5.76 -36.63 -13.87
N THR A 490 4.96 -36.14 -14.82
CA THR A 490 5.28 -36.16 -16.23
C THR A 490 6.39 -35.15 -16.45
N ALA A 491 7.63 -35.60 -16.34
CA ALA A 491 8.79 -34.85 -16.77
C ALA A 491 8.62 -34.52 -18.26
N SER A 492 8.13 -33.31 -18.55
CA SER A 492 7.87 -32.84 -19.89
C SER A 492 9.20 -32.58 -20.58
N SER A 493 9.72 -33.59 -21.28
CA SER A 493 10.87 -33.47 -22.16
C SER A 493 10.49 -32.69 -23.43
N SER A 494 10.17 -31.41 -23.28
CA SER A 494 10.01 -30.46 -24.37
C SER A 494 11.37 -30.27 -25.04
N GLY A 495 11.59 -31.01 -26.14
CA GLY A 495 12.84 -30.98 -26.88
C GLY A 495 13.16 -29.57 -27.40
N THR A 496 14.44 -29.20 -27.32
CA THR A 496 14.96 -27.93 -27.85
C THR A 496 14.70 -27.82 -29.36
N PRO A 497 13.96 -26.81 -29.85
CA PRO A 497 13.88 -26.51 -31.27
C PRO A 497 15.13 -25.72 -31.68
N SER A 498 16.15 -26.41 -32.19
CA SER A 498 17.31 -25.75 -32.79
C SER A 498 16.89 -24.96 -34.05
N PRO A 499 17.12 -23.64 -34.14
CA PRO A 499 16.87 -22.89 -35.35
C PRO A 499 17.96 -23.19 -36.40
N THR A 500 17.58 -23.92 -37.45
CA THR A 500 18.48 -24.23 -38.58
C THR A 500 18.74 -22.98 -39.43
N VAL A 501 19.86 -22.29 -39.18
CA VAL A 501 20.31 -21.17 -40.03
C VAL A 501 21.11 -21.72 -41.21
N ASN A 502 20.73 -21.34 -42.43
CA ASN A 502 21.39 -21.80 -43.66
C ASN A 502 22.82 -21.24 -43.78
N LEU A 503 23.78 -22.13 -44.07
CA LEU A 503 25.15 -21.77 -44.40
C LEU A 503 25.26 -21.28 -45.84
N ILE A 504 25.58 -19.99 -46.00
CA ILE A 504 26.23 -19.45 -47.20
C ILE A 504 27.49 -18.71 -46.73
N GLY A 505 28.66 -19.17 -47.16
CA GLY A 505 29.96 -18.57 -46.82
C GLY A 505 30.40 -17.48 -47.80
N PRO A 506 31.68 -17.04 -47.79
CA PRO A 506 32.81 -17.66 -47.06
C PRO A 506 33.69 -16.71 -46.22
N SER A 507 34.40 -17.34 -45.27
CA SER A 507 35.78 -17.08 -44.80
C SER A 507 36.41 -15.68 -44.85
N THR A 508 36.81 -15.20 -43.66
CA THR A 508 38.18 -14.70 -43.42
C THR A 508 38.66 -14.97 -41.99
N THR A 509 39.97 -15.18 -41.84
CA THR A 509 40.72 -15.29 -40.56
C THR A 509 40.95 -13.87 -39.95
N ILE A 510 41.39 -13.67 -38.70
CA ILE A 510 42.70 -14.03 -38.10
C ILE A 510 42.66 -14.04 -36.54
N GLU A 511 43.53 -14.89 -36.00
CA GLU A 511 44.10 -15.05 -34.64
C GLU A 511 43.72 -14.11 -33.47
N MET A 512 43.57 -14.73 -32.28
CA MET A 512 43.77 -14.09 -30.98
C MET A 512 45.27 -14.00 -30.65
N SER A 513 45.69 -12.96 -29.92
CA SER A 513 46.97 -12.97 -29.18
C SER A 513 46.79 -12.38 -27.78
N SER A 514 47.61 -12.84 -26.83
CA SER A 514 47.46 -12.56 -25.39
C SER A 514 48.54 -11.64 -24.84
N VAL A 515 48.17 -10.71 -23.97
CA VAL A 515 49.10 -9.90 -23.16
C VAL A 515 48.54 -9.77 -21.74
N GLN A 516 49.41 -9.81 -20.73
CA GLN A 516 49.08 -9.71 -19.31
C GLN A 516 49.39 -8.30 -18.72
N PRO A 517 49.03 -7.98 -17.47
CA PRO A 517 48.73 -6.60 -17.07
C PRO A 517 49.94 -5.70 -16.81
N ALA A 518 49.71 -4.39 -16.89
CA ALA A 518 50.61 -3.35 -16.43
C ALA A 518 50.06 -2.65 -15.16
N THR A 519 50.96 -2.29 -14.25
CA THR A 519 50.68 -1.51 -13.04
C THR A 519 50.89 -0.01 -13.31
N THR A 520 50.29 0.90 -12.52
CA THR A 520 51.00 1.80 -11.57
C THR A 520 50.21 3.06 -11.11
N GLN A 521 50.55 3.50 -9.88
CA GLN A 521 50.48 4.86 -9.29
C GLN A 521 49.14 5.45 -8.79
N ASN A 522 49.19 5.96 -7.55
CA ASN A 522 48.24 6.91 -6.95
C ASN A 522 48.58 8.35 -7.39
N PRO A 523 47.73 9.34 -7.05
CA PRO A 523 48.21 10.34 -6.10
C PRO A 523 47.25 10.62 -4.93
N THR A 524 47.81 11.15 -3.84
CA THR A 524 47.10 11.47 -2.58
C THR A 524 46.40 12.83 -2.62
N PHE A 525 45.20 12.92 -2.03
CA PHE A 525 44.57 14.18 -1.62
C PHE A 525 44.74 14.47 -0.12
N ALA A 526 44.71 15.74 0.25
CA ALA A 526 45.01 16.22 1.60
C ALA A 526 43.80 16.18 2.55
N ARG A 527 44.06 16.03 3.86
CA ARG A 527 43.08 16.21 4.95
C ARG A 527 43.23 17.58 5.61
N MET A 528 42.11 18.25 5.89
CA MET A 528 41.91 19.01 7.13
C MET A 528 40.42 18.97 7.55
N PRO A 529 40.07 19.24 8.83
CA PRO A 529 38.91 18.59 9.46
C PRO A 529 37.84 19.55 10.02
N LEU A 530 36.62 19.03 10.23
CA LEU A 530 35.61 19.62 11.11
C LEU A 530 34.55 18.58 11.55
N ALA A 531 34.80 17.86 12.65
CA ALA A 531 33.83 16.94 13.28
C ALA A 531 34.24 16.61 14.73
N SER A 532 33.81 17.40 15.72
CA SER A 532 34.18 17.15 17.14
C SER A 532 33.22 17.79 18.16
N SER A 533 32.00 17.25 18.29
CA SER A 533 31.07 17.61 19.39
C SER A 533 30.07 16.53 19.81
N LEU A 534 29.78 15.51 18.98
CA LEU A 534 28.77 14.48 19.27
C LEU A 534 29.26 13.30 20.14
N ALA A 535 30.54 12.93 20.06
CA ALA A 535 31.11 11.72 20.68
C ALA A 535 31.20 11.70 22.24
N ALA A 536 30.51 12.61 22.93
CA ALA A 536 30.66 12.85 24.36
C ALA A 536 29.48 12.34 25.24
N LYS A 537 28.43 11.75 24.65
CA LYS A 537 27.24 11.27 25.41
C LYS A 537 26.89 9.77 25.28
N GLU A 538 27.44 9.04 24.31
CA GLU A 538 27.03 7.65 24.03
C GLU A 538 27.63 6.61 25.01
N ASN A 539 28.78 6.93 25.62
CA ASN A 539 29.54 6.02 26.49
C ASN A 539 28.84 5.61 27.82
N ALA A 540 27.62 6.10 28.08
CA ALA A 540 26.83 5.71 29.27
C ALA A 540 25.87 4.52 29.03
N ILE A 541 25.60 4.15 27.78
CA ILE A 541 24.57 3.15 27.43
C ILE A 541 25.17 1.75 27.20
N SER A 542 26.36 1.68 26.60
CA SER A 542 26.98 0.44 26.12
C SER A 542 27.13 -0.67 27.19
N GLN A 543 27.38 -0.34 28.46
CA GLN A 543 27.61 -1.35 29.50
C GLN A 543 26.36 -2.13 29.96
N LYS A 544 25.16 -1.85 29.42
CA LYS A 544 23.96 -2.68 29.65
C LYS A 544 23.60 -3.64 28.51
N GLN A 545 24.24 -3.54 27.33
CA GLN A 545 23.86 -4.36 26.17
C GLN A 545 24.49 -5.77 26.18
N ALA A 546 25.71 -5.93 26.68
CA ALA A 546 26.53 -7.16 26.58
C ALA A 546 26.00 -8.42 27.33
N VAL A 547 24.74 -8.42 27.76
CA VAL A 547 24.02 -9.59 28.33
C VAL A 547 22.84 -10.01 27.42
N SER A 548 22.44 -9.17 26.45
CA SER A 548 21.27 -9.41 25.59
C SER A 548 21.58 -10.19 24.31
N ASP A 549 22.83 -10.24 23.88
CA ASP A 549 23.20 -10.68 22.53
C ASP A 549 22.95 -12.19 22.29
N ASN A 550 22.94 -13.01 23.34
CA ASN A 550 22.58 -14.44 23.28
C ASN A 550 21.06 -14.70 23.18
N ILE A 551 20.22 -13.67 23.13
CA ILE A 551 18.75 -13.80 23.05
C ILE A 551 18.21 -13.38 21.67
N LEU A 552 18.97 -12.61 20.88
CA LEU A 552 18.44 -11.92 19.70
C LEU A 552 18.29 -12.76 18.42
N ASN A 553 18.93 -13.93 18.34
CA ASN A 553 18.90 -14.78 17.13
C ASN A 553 17.62 -15.60 16.91
N SER A 554 16.64 -15.63 17.83
CA SER A 554 15.39 -16.39 17.65
C SER A 554 14.19 -15.56 17.16
N ALA A 555 14.33 -14.23 17.16
CA ALA A 555 13.21 -13.30 17.09
C ALA A 555 12.29 -13.49 15.87
N HIS A 556 12.84 -13.78 14.69
CA HIS A 556 12.04 -13.89 13.47
C HIS A 556 11.12 -15.12 13.44
N SER A 557 11.57 -16.25 13.99
CA SER A 557 10.78 -17.49 13.98
C SER A 557 9.86 -17.60 15.20
N ASP A 558 10.27 -17.10 16.36
CA ASP A 558 9.38 -17.02 17.53
C ASP A 558 8.15 -16.13 17.29
N ARG A 559 8.25 -15.09 16.44
CA ARG A 559 7.11 -14.27 16.01
C ARG A 559 6.04 -15.11 15.30
N PHE A 560 6.44 -15.87 14.29
CA PHE A 560 5.53 -16.68 13.47
C PHE A 560 5.05 -17.94 14.21
N MET A 561 5.97 -18.62 14.90
CA MET A 561 5.67 -19.88 15.57
C MET A 561 4.87 -19.69 16.87
N GLN A 562 4.80 -18.50 17.49
CA GLN A 562 3.85 -18.24 18.58
C GLN A 562 2.38 -18.39 18.15
N ILE A 563 2.08 -18.08 16.89
CA ILE A 563 0.76 -18.23 16.29
C ILE A 563 0.38 -19.72 16.19
N HIS A 564 1.31 -20.56 15.70
CA HIS A 564 1.04 -21.97 15.37
C HIS A 564 1.31 -22.97 16.52
N ARG A 565 2.25 -22.69 17.44
CA ARG A 565 2.70 -23.65 18.48
C ARG A 565 1.65 -23.99 19.55
N ARG A 566 0.61 -23.16 19.77
CA ARG A 566 -0.26 -23.28 20.97
C ARG A 566 -1.38 -24.33 20.91
N LYS A 567 -1.77 -24.88 19.74
CA LYS A 567 -2.79 -25.95 19.64
C LYS A 567 -2.29 -27.29 19.11
N HIS A 568 -1.22 -27.34 18.32
CA HIS A 568 -0.69 -28.59 17.72
C HIS A 568 -0.43 -29.70 18.74
N ARG A 569 0.00 -29.37 19.97
CA ARG A 569 0.37 -30.35 21.00
C ARG A 569 -0.82 -31.14 21.59
N GLN A 570 -2.07 -30.69 21.42
CA GLN A 570 -3.25 -31.42 21.91
C GLN A 570 -3.84 -32.41 20.89
N LEU A 571 -3.66 -32.18 19.59
CA LEU A 571 -4.25 -33.02 18.53
C LEU A 571 -3.46 -34.31 18.26
N PHE A 572 -2.14 -34.31 18.48
CA PHE A 572 -1.28 -35.46 18.18
C PHE A 572 -1.15 -36.48 19.32
N ASP A 573 -1.50 -36.13 20.56
CA ASP A 573 -1.32 -37.00 21.74
C ASP A 573 -2.58 -37.81 22.09
N SER A 574 -3.76 -37.36 21.61
CA SER A 574 -5.05 -38.04 21.82
C SER A 574 -5.20 -39.39 21.10
N GLY A 575 -4.22 -39.78 20.27
CA GLY A 575 -4.24 -41.04 19.51
C GLY A 575 -3.50 -42.24 20.15
N LYS A 576 -2.84 -42.10 21.31
CA LYS A 576 -1.92 -43.13 21.85
C LYS A 576 -2.41 -43.84 23.12
N THR A 577 -3.47 -44.63 23.00
CA THR A 577 -3.92 -45.53 24.08
C THR A 577 -3.09 -46.82 24.20
N LYS A 578 -2.26 -46.86 25.25
CA LYS A 578 -1.52 -47.99 25.85
C LYS A 578 -1.68 -49.40 25.22
N ARG A 579 -0.56 -49.98 24.76
CA ARG A 579 -0.31 -51.43 24.80
C ARG A 579 0.87 -51.75 25.75
N GLN A 580 0.84 -52.92 26.37
CA GLN A 580 1.81 -53.32 27.41
C GLN A 580 3.16 -53.78 26.84
N GLN A 581 4.19 -53.71 27.67
CA GLN A 581 5.55 -54.19 27.38
C GLN A 581 5.63 -55.72 27.40
N VAL A 582 6.33 -56.31 26.43
CA VAL A 582 6.94 -57.65 26.51
C VAL A 582 8.33 -57.56 25.87
N ALA A 583 9.30 -58.29 26.44
CA ALA A 583 10.70 -58.28 26.01
C ALA A 583 10.94 -59.05 24.69
N PRO A 584 12.05 -58.81 23.95
CA PRO A 584 12.16 -59.19 22.54
C PRO A 584 12.62 -60.64 22.30
N ALA A 585 12.22 -61.18 21.15
CA ALA A 585 12.81 -62.36 20.53
C ALA A 585 13.08 -62.06 19.03
N SER A 586 14.16 -62.61 18.50
CA SER A 586 14.68 -62.29 17.16
C SER A 586 14.07 -63.16 16.05
N ASN A 587 13.62 -62.55 14.94
CA ASN A 587 14.32 -62.66 13.65
C ASN A 587 13.63 -61.94 12.47
N SER A 588 14.46 -61.54 11.50
CA SER A 588 14.21 -61.39 10.06
C SER A 588 13.10 -60.47 9.52
N ALA A 589 13.46 -59.69 8.49
CA ALA A 589 12.59 -59.21 7.42
C ALA A 589 11.42 -58.29 7.81
N ALA A 590 11.73 -57.12 8.36
CA ALA A 590 10.95 -55.91 8.09
C ALA A 590 11.69 -55.08 7.04
N SER A 591 11.08 -54.85 5.87
CA SER A 591 11.54 -53.82 4.95
C SER A 591 11.28 -52.45 5.57
N THR A 592 12.23 -51.52 5.43
CA THR A 592 12.07 -50.15 5.92
C THR A 592 11.08 -49.39 5.04
N ILE A 593 9.79 -49.54 5.32
CA ILE A 593 8.74 -48.71 4.74
C ILE A 593 8.97 -47.28 5.26
N GLY A 594 9.43 -46.39 4.38
CA GLY A 594 9.58 -44.98 4.70
C GLY A 594 8.22 -44.34 4.98
N SER A 595 8.10 -43.66 6.11
CA SER A 595 6.99 -42.73 6.34
C SER A 595 7.22 -41.50 5.47
N ASN A 596 6.41 -41.33 4.43
CA ASN A 596 6.58 -40.27 3.42
C ASN A 596 6.65 -38.88 4.07
N SER A 597 7.75 -38.15 3.84
CA SER A 597 7.91 -36.77 4.32
C SER A 597 6.86 -35.84 3.71
N SER A 598 6.47 -36.09 2.46
CA SER A 598 5.39 -35.38 1.76
C SER A 598 4.03 -35.51 2.47
N GLU A 599 3.75 -36.63 3.16
CA GLU A 599 2.52 -36.79 3.96
C GLU A 599 2.52 -35.84 5.17
N SER A 600 3.69 -35.59 5.77
CA SER A 600 3.86 -34.59 6.83
C SER A 600 3.63 -33.17 6.29
N ALA A 601 4.20 -32.84 5.13
CA ALA A 601 4.03 -31.53 4.50
C ALA A 601 2.58 -31.25 4.08
N VAL A 602 1.89 -32.23 3.49
CA VAL A 602 0.45 -32.18 3.16
C VAL A 602 -0.39 -31.87 4.41
N LEU A 603 -0.21 -32.64 5.49
CA LEU A 603 -0.99 -32.47 6.72
C LEU A 603 -0.66 -31.15 7.44
N LYS A 604 0.61 -30.72 7.41
CA LYS A 604 1.05 -29.46 8.03
C LYS A 604 0.52 -28.25 7.26
N GLY A 605 0.66 -28.24 5.92
CA GLY A 605 0.14 -27.18 5.07
C GLY A 605 -1.34 -26.93 5.31
N TYR A 606 -2.17 -27.97 5.20
CA TYR A 606 -3.61 -27.86 5.45
C TYR A 606 -3.94 -27.36 6.87
N SER A 607 -3.24 -27.88 7.89
CA SER A 607 -3.42 -27.46 9.28
C SER A 607 -3.12 -25.97 9.47
N ASP A 608 -1.98 -25.50 8.96
CA ASP A 608 -1.53 -24.13 9.13
C ASP A 608 -2.39 -23.15 8.31
N GLY A 609 -2.78 -23.50 7.08
CA GLY A 609 -3.70 -22.69 6.27
C GLY A 609 -5.07 -22.53 6.92
N PHE A 610 -5.67 -23.65 7.37
CA PHE A 610 -6.97 -23.64 8.06
C PHE A 610 -6.93 -22.83 9.36
N MET A 611 -5.84 -22.97 10.13
CA MET A 611 -5.63 -22.16 11.33
C MET A 611 -5.41 -20.68 10.98
N THR A 612 -4.71 -20.36 9.89
CA THR A 612 -4.47 -18.98 9.45
C THR A 612 -5.77 -18.27 9.09
N ALA A 613 -6.62 -18.84 8.23
CA ALA A 613 -7.93 -18.27 7.88
C ALA A 613 -8.76 -17.91 9.14
N LYS A 614 -8.84 -18.87 10.07
CA LYS A 614 -9.51 -18.73 11.36
C LYS A 614 -8.90 -17.64 12.24
N LEU A 615 -7.57 -17.54 12.30
CA LEU A 615 -6.84 -16.56 13.12
C LEU A 615 -7.01 -15.13 12.59
N PHE A 616 -6.94 -14.94 11.27
CA PHE A 616 -7.19 -13.64 10.64
C PHE A 616 -8.67 -13.23 10.85
N ALA A 617 -9.61 -14.16 10.70
CA ALA A 617 -11.03 -13.89 10.97
C ALA A 617 -11.34 -13.54 12.45
N GLN A 618 -10.49 -13.90 13.41
CA GLN A 618 -10.64 -13.49 14.82
C GLN A 618 -10.29 -12.01 15.06
N HIS A 619 -9.67 -11.34 14.09
CA HIS A 619 -9.35 -9.93 14.09
C HIS A 619 -10.15 -9.23 12.98
N ASP A 620 -11.23 -8.55 13.38
CA ASP A 620 -12.02 -7.65 12.51
C ASP A 620 -12.65 -8.31 11.27
N LEU A 621 -12.84 -9.65 11.31
CA LEU A 621 -13.22 -10.46 10.15
C LEU A 621 -12.25 -10.31 8.95
N SER A 622 -10.95 -10.17 9.23
CA SER A 622 -9.90 -10.06 8.21
C SER A 622 -9.68 -11.37 7.45
N LYS A 623 -9.32 -11.30 6.17
CA LYS A 623 -8.70 -12.39 5.39
C LYS A 623 -7.19 -12.24 5.29
N LEU A 624 -6.51 -13.29 4.84
CA LEU A 624 -5.08 -13.25 4.49
C LEU A 624 -4.91 -12.67 3.08
N GLY A 625 -4.20 -11.54 2.94
CA GLY A 625 -3.97 -10.88 1.66
C GLY A 625 -2.66 -11.34 1.02
N PHE A 626 -1.54 -11.04 1.68
CA PHE A 626 -0.17 -11.33 1.24
C PHE A 626 0.20 -12.81 1.41
N SER A 627 -0.63 -13.70 0.85
CA SER A 627 -0.65 -15.13 1.14
C SER A 627 0.59 -15.88 0.64
N GLY A 628 1.12 -15.56 -0.56
CA GLY A 628 2.33 -16.19 -1.07
C GLY A 628 3.59 -15.78 -0.30
N GLN A 629 3.68 -14.52 0.14
CA GLN A 629 4.75 -14.07 1.04
C GLN A 629 4.60 -14.70 2.44
N TYR A 630 3.38 -14.78 3.00
CA TYR A 630 3.11 -15.47 4.27
C TYR A 630 3.58 -16.94 4.22
N VAL A 631 3.34 -17.65 3.11
CA VAL A 631 3.83 -19.01 2.89
C VAL A 631 5.35 -19.05 2.75
N LEU A 632 5.96 -18.15 1.97
CA LEU A 632 7.43 -18.07 1.83
C LEU A 632 8.12 -17.86 3.19
N ASP A 633 7.61 -16.95 4.01
CA ASP A 633 8.15 -16.65 5.33
C ASP A 633 7.82 -17.76 6.35
N SER A 634 6.71 -18.50 6.19
CA SER A 634 6.45 -19.77 6.91
C SER A 634 7.56 -20.80 6.66
N LEU A 635 7.89 -21.01 5.38
CA LEU A 635 8.89 -21.99 4.92
C LEU A 635 10.29 -21.59 5.43
N GLN A 636 10.66 -20.31 5.31
CA GLN A 636 11.91 -19.81 5.88
C GLN A 636 11.98 -19.98 7.39
N ALA A 637 10.92 -19.63 8.14
CA ALA A 637 10.87 -19.75 9.59
C ALA A 637 11.06 -21.21 10.06
N MET A 638 10.40 -22.17 9.41
CA MET A 638 10.57 -23.61 9.67
C MET A 638 12.00 -24.07 9.40
N ASN A 639 12.59 -23.67 8.27
CA ASN A 639 13.94 -24.09 7.88
C ASN A 639 15.02 -23.48 8.79
N ARG A 640 14.84 -22.24 9.29
CA ARG A 640 15.77 -21.60 10.24
C ARG A 640 15.81 -22.29 11.61
N GLU A 641 14.73 -22.95 12.08
CA GLU A 641 14.68 -23.57 13.41
C GLU A 641 15.28 -24.99 13.50
N GLY A 642 15.58 -25.64 12.39
CA GLY A 642 16.05 -27.05 12.38
C GLY A 642 15.00 -28.07 12.86
N GLY A 643 13.74 -27.64 13.05
CA GLY A 643 12.61 -28.47 13.45
C GLY A 643 12.11 -29.33 12.29
N GLY A 644 12.86 -30.38 11.95
CA GLY A 644 12.66 -31.26 10.78
C GLY A 644 11.27 -31.88 10.65
N THR A 645 10.33 -31.12 10.11
CA THR A 645 8.91 -31.46 9.92
C THR A 645 8.51 -31.49 8.44
N MET A 646 9.38 -31.01 7.56
CA MET A 646 9.37 -31.14 6.10
C MET A 646 10.76 -31.61 5.67
N SER A 647 10.88 -32.33 4.56
CA SER A 647 12.17 -32.57 3.90
C SER A 647 12.37 -31.57 2.76
N PRO A 648 13.62 -31.22 2.38
CA PRO A 648 13.87 -30.41 1.20
C PRO A 648 13.28 -31.09 -0.05
N GLY A 649 12.46 -30.35 -0.81
CA GLY A 649 11.64 -30.86 -1.91
C GLY A 649 10.16 -31.06 -1.56
N ASP A 650 9.74 -30.94 -0.30
CA ASP A 650 8.33 -31.00 0.11
C ASP A 650 7.63 -29.63 0.20
N GLU A 651 8.34 -28.53 -0.07
CA GLU A 651 7.82 -27.16 0.05
C GLU A 651 6.59 -26.90 -0.86
N GLU A 652 6.54 -27.54 -2.03
CA GLU A 652 5.39 -27.47 -2.94
C GLU A 652 4.15 -28.16 -2.34
N TYR A 653 4.33 -29.33 -1.70
CA TYR A 653 3.24 -30.04 -1.01
C TYR A 653 2.70 -29.23 0.17
N TYR A 654 3.58 -28.59 0.96
CA TYR A 654 3.14 -27.66 2.01
C TYR A 654 2.34 -26.48 1.42
N THR A 655 2.88 -25.84 0.37
CA THR A 655 2.29 -24.65 -0.26
C THR A 655 0.91 -24.95 -0.85
N ASN A 656 0.79 -26.00 -1.66
CA ASN A 656 -0.47 -26.40 -2.29
C ASN A 656 -1.54 -26.74 -1.25
N TRP A 657 -1.18 -27.46 -0.18
CA TRP A 657 -2.13 -27.81 0.89
C TRP A 657 -2.41 -26.66 1.86
N PHE A 658 -1.51 -25.67 1.99
CA PHE A 658 -1.80 -24.43 2.71
C PHE A 658 -2.99 -23.70 2.09
N TYR A 659 -3.03 -23.53 0.77
CA TYR A 659 -4.17 -22.89 0.11
C TYR A 659 -5.47 -23.71 0.23
N GLN A 660 -5.40 -25.05 0.19
CA GLN A 660 -6.57 -25.92 0.45
C GLN A 660 -7.08 -25.78 1.90
N GLY A 661 -6.16 -25.67 2.86
CA GLY A 661 -6.48 -25.43 4.27
C GLY A 661 -7.11 -24.05 4.49
N LEU A 662 -6.50 -23.01 3.90
CA LEU A 662 -6.94 -21.63 3.96
C LEU A 662 -8.39 -21.52 3.45
N ALA A 663 -8.65 -21.94 2.21
CA ALA A 663 -9.98 -21.91 1.61
C ALA A 663 -11.03 -22.69 2.42
N ALA A 664 -10.68 -23.86 2.97
CA ALA A 664 -11.57 -24.63 3.84
C ALA A 664 -11.84 -23.93 5.20
N GLY A 665 -10.87 -23.19 5.73
CA GLY A 665 -11.03 -22.37 6.92
C GLY A 665 -11.91 -21.14 6.67
N GLU A 666 -11.68 -20.42 5.57
CA GLU A 666 -12.48 -19.25 5.20
C GLU A 666 -13.93 -19.63 4.90
N ALA A 667 -14.17 -20.70 4.13
CA ALA A 667 -15.52 -21.20 3.87
C ALA A 667 -16.27 -21.61 5.16
N LEU A 668 -15.54 -22.14 6.15
CA LEU A 668 -16.13 -22.50 7.45
C LEU A 668 -16.40 -21.26 8.32
N VAL A 669 -15.57 -20.22 8.25
CA VAL A 669 -15.86 -18.92 8.87
C VAL A 669 -17.11 -18.30 8.24
N GLN A 670 -17.22 -18.28 6.91
CA GLN A 670 -18.40 -17.77 6.21
C GLN A 670 -19.66 -18.55 6.61
N THR A 671 -19.61 -19.88 6.56
CA THR A 671 -20.74 -20.73 6.99
C THR A 671 -21.15 -20.47 8.45
N ALA A 672 -20.18 -20.18 9.33
CA ALA A 672 -20.46 -19.85 10.72
C ALA A 672 -21.05 -18.45 10.91
N LEU A 673 -20.79 -17.50 10.00
CA LEU A 673 -21.45 -16.19 9.95
C LEU A 673 -22.88 -16.31 9.40
N ASP A 674 -23.07 -17.04 8.30
CA ASP A 674 -24.37 -17.21 7.63
C ASP A 674 -25.44 -17.80 8.57
N VAL A 675 -25.03 -18.71 9.46
CA VAL A 675 -25.91 -19.35 10.47
C VAL A 675 -26.37 -18.38 11.57
N LEU A 676 -25.75 -17.20 11.69
CA LEU A 676 -26.06 -16.19 12.72
C LEU A 676 -26.92 -15.03 12.19
N THR A 677 -27.19 -14.95 10.87
CA THR A 677 -27.67 -13.73 10.19
C THR A 677 -28.93 -13.89 9.35
#